data_AF-A0A918RD52-F1
#
_entry.id   AF-A0A918RD52-F1
#
_cell.length_a   1.000
_cell.length_b   1.000
_cell.length_c   1.000
_cell.angle_alpha   90.00
_cell.angle_beta   90.00
_cell.angle_gamma   90.00
#
_symmetry.space_group_name_H-M   'P 1'
#
loop_
_entity.id
_entity.type
_entity.pdbx_description
1 polymer ?
#
loop_
_entity_poly.entity_id
_entity_poly.type
_entity_poly.pdbx_seq_one_letter_code
_entity_poly.pdbx_strand_id
1 'polypeptide(L)'
;MNPLKRLGRRRASVLSLLAAAALLTPGTATGATGAPGTVQAGTLGAQAAQSGRYFGTAVASGRLGDDTYTAILDREFNAVTPENEMKWDTTEPSRGSFNFGPADRIVSHATAHGQRVRGHTLVWHSQLPGWVGSLTDANTLRSVMRHHITTEMTHFKGRIYAWDVVNEAFADGGSGQHRSSVFQNLLGDGFIEDAFRTARSADPSAKLCYNDYSIENWSDAKTQGVYRMVRDFKARGVPIDCVGFQSHFGTGGPPASFQTTLSNFAALGVDIQITELDIAQAPSTAYANTVRACMNVARCTGITVWGIRDSDSWRSGENPLLFDAAGNKKPAYQAVLSALGGTAAAQRTDARSARSAAALPSRFSWSSSGALISPKPDSTHNIAGIKDPSVVYYNGKYHVFASVANSSGYNLVYLSFSDWSQAGSATHHYLDRTPIGAGYRAAPQVFYYAPQKLWYLVYQTGNASYSTNPDISNPNGWSAPRNFYSSMPDIIRQNIGNGYWVDMWVICDSANCYLFSSDDNGHLYRSQTTVGQFPNGFTNTVIAAQDSNKYALFEASNVYKVQGTNQYLLLVEAIGSDGRRYFRSWTSGSLAGSWTPLAASESNPFARASNVTFPAGAWTKDISHGEMIRAGYDQTLTIPACRLQYLYQGMNPNAGGDYNSLPWRLGLLTQTNSTC
;
A
#
# COMPACT_ATOMS: atom_id res chain seq x y z
N MET A 1 -67.38 -27.05 -34.79
CA MET A 1 -66.16 -27.37 -35.59
C MET A 1 -65.15 -26.25 -35.39
N ASN A 2 -63.97 -26.61 -34.91
CA ASN A 2 -62.77 -25.79 -34.68
C ASN A 2 -62.06 -25.44 -36.02
N PRO A 3 -60.99 -24.62 -36.10
CA PRO A 3 -60.58 -23.45 -35.31
C PRO A 3 -59.84 -22.32 -36.10
N LEU A 4 -59.30 -21.33 -35.35
CA LEU A 4 -58.05 -20.56 -35.52
C LEU A 4 -58.03 -19.08 -36.01
N LYS A 5 -57.69 -18.23 -35.03
CA LYS A 5 -56.75 -17.08 -34.99
C LYS A 5 -57.00 -15.83 -35.86
N ARG A 6 -57.32 -14.71 -35.17
CA ARG A 6 -56.70 -13.39 -35.40
C ARG A 6 -56.80 -12.49 -34.14
N LEU A 7 -55.80 -11.62 -33.99
CA LEU A 7 -55.54 -10.72 -32.86
C LEU A 7 -56.63 -9.66 -32.64
N GLY A 8 -56.80 -9.23 -31.39
CA GLY A 8 -56.98 -7.81 -31.06
C GLY A 8 -57.99 -7.45 -29.94
N ARG A 9 -57.48 -6.62 -29.00
CA ARG A 9 -58.14 -5.62 -28.12
C ARG A 9 -58.59 -5.96 -26.68
N ARG A 10 -57.82 -5.36 -25.75
CA ARG A 10 -58.14 -4.34 -24.70
C ARG A 10 -59.17 -4.66 -23.59
N ARG A 11 -58.73 -4.44 -22.34
CA ARG A 11 -59.22 -3.55 -21.25
C ARG A 11 -58.56 -4.04 -19.94
N ALA A 12 -58.23 -3.24 -18.91
CA ALA A 12 -58.79 -2.01 -18.38
C ALA A 12 -57.84 -1.36 -17.32
N SER A 13 -57.98 -0.04 -17.19
CA SER A 13 -57.89 0.83 -15.97
C SER A 13 -56.53 0.96 -15.25
N VAL A 14 -56.01 2.18 -14.98
CA VAL A 14 -56.45 3.09 -13.91
C VAL A 14 -56.44 4.58 -14.33
N LEU A 15 -57.41 5.31 -13.78
CA LEU A 15 -57.70 6.74 -13.98
C LEU A 15 -56.71 7.69 -13.28
N SER A 16 -56.62 8.88 -13.89
CA SER A 16 -55.86 10.08 -13.57
C SER A 16 -56.36 10.86 -12.34
N LEU A 17 -55.47 11.65 -11.74
CA LEU A 17 -55.83 12.95 -11.13
C LEU A 17 -54.62 13.92 -11.22
N LEU A 18 -54.86 15.06 -11.86
CA LEU A 18 -53.98 16.23 -11.90
C LEU A 18 -54.06 17.00 -10.57
N ALA A 19 -52.94 17.58 -10.14
CA ALA A 19 -52.93 18.88 -9.46
C ALA A 19 -51.61 19.60 -9.73
N ALA A 20 -51.70 20.81 -10.27
CA ALA A 20 -50.59 21.71 -10.50
C ALA A 20 -50.53 22.80 -9.42
N ALA A 21 -49.30 23.27 -9.18
CA ALA A 21 -48.89 24.56 -8.64
C ALA A 21 -49.04 24.84 -7.13
N ALA A 22 -47.88 24.96 -6.47
CA ALA A 22 -47.56 26.12 -5.62
C ALA A 22 -46.02 26.25 -5.52
N LEU A 23 -45.49 27.39 -5.95
CA LEU A 23 -44.12 27.81 -5.63
C LEU A 23 -43.99 28.01 -4.12
N LEU A 24 -43.09 27.28 -3.50
CA LEU A 24 -42.54 27.59 -2.19
C LEU A 24 -41.03 27.43 -2.31
N THR A 25 -40.32 28.56 -2.30
CA THR A 25 -38.89 28.62 -2.01
C THR A 25 -38.68 28.42 -0.51
N PRO A 26 -37.93 27.39 -0.06
CA PRO A 26 -37.41 27.35 1.29
C PRO A 26 -35.89 27.61 1.26
N GLY A 27 -35.48 28.45 2.21
CA GLY A 27 -34.16 29.01 2.34
C GLY A 27 -33.01 28.02 2.35
N THR A 28 -31.86 28.53 1.94
CA THR A 28 -30.53 27.99 2.20
C THR A 28 -30.34 27.75 3.69
N ALA A 29 -30.59 26.53 4.16
CA ALA A 29 -30.01 26.04 5.39
C ALA A 29 -28.56 25.64 5.09
N THR A 30 -27.60 26.48 5.51
CA THR A 30 -26.18 26.12 5.60
C THR A 30 -26.01 25.06 6.68
N GLY A 31 -26.34 23.81 6.35
CA GLY A 31 -25.93 22.65 7.11
C GLY A 31 -24.51 22.29 6.70
N ALA A 32 -23.53 22.72 7.50
CA ALA A 32 -22.17 22.22 7.41
C ALA A 32 -22.17 20.75 7.87
N THR A 33 -22.49 19.83 6.97
CA THR A 33 -22.14 18.41 7.17
C THR A 33 -20.68 18.27 6.79
N GLY A 34 -19.79 18.38 7.79
CA GLY A 34 -18.38 18.04 7.65
C GLY A 34 -18.26 16.61 7.14
N ALA A 35 -17.73 16.45 5.93
CA ALA A 35 -17.32 15.15 5.43
C ALA A 35 -16.19 14.60 6.33
N PRO A 36 -16.15 13.28 6.61
CA PRO A 36 -15.07 12.67 7.38
C PRO A 36 -13.72 12.96 6.72
N GLY A 37 -12.73 13.32 7.53
CA GLY A 37 -11.44 13.82 7.10
C GLY A 37 -10.75 12.96 6.03
N THR A 38 -10.21 13.64 5.03
CA THR A 38 -9.28 13.12 4.03
C THR A 38 -8.04 12.52 4.71
N VAL A 39 -7.80 11.21 4.56
CA VAL A 39 -6.56 10.57 5.03
C VAL A 39 -5.40 10.95 4.09
N GLN A 40 -4.58 11.93 4.52
CA GLN A 40 -3.29 12.24 3.92
C GLN A 40 -2.29 11.10 4.17
N ALA A 41 -1.64 10.55 3.15
CA ALA A 41 -0.46 9.71 3.35
C ALA A 41 0.77 10.59 3.68
N GLY A 42 0.91 10.91 4.97
CA GLY A 42 2.06 11.53 5.62
C GLY A 42 2.20 11.11 7.10
N THR A 43 1.48 10.05 7.49
CA THR A 43 1.25 9.61 8.87
C THR A 43 1.71 8.16 9.07
N LEU A 44 2.00 7.77 10.31
CA LEU A 44 2.63 6.47 10.61
C LEU A 44 1.78 5.28 10.14
N GLY A 45 0.48 5.29 10.46
CA GLY A 45 -0.48 4.25 10.09
C GLY A 45 -0.65 4.13 8.57
N ALA A 46 -0.74 5.27 7.87
CA ALA A 46 -0.84 5.29 6.41
C ALA A 46 0.43 4.72 5.75
N GLN A 47 1.62 5.03 6.28
CA GLN A 47 2.88 4.52 5.73
C GLN A 47 3.04 3.02 5.98
N ALA A 48 2.73 2.52 7.18
CA ALA A 48 2.78 1.09 7.45
C ALA A 48 1.80 0.29 6.57
N ALA A 49 0.60 0.85 6.31
CA ALA A 49 -0.43 0.21 5.50
C ALA A 49 0.02 -0.10 4.06
N GLN A 50 0.96 0.66 3.49
CA GLN A 50 1.52 0.42 2.16
C GLN A 50 2.17 -0.96 2.02
N SER A 51 2.61 -1.55 3.14
CA SER A 51 3.21 -2.88 3.19
C SER A 51 2.28 -3.95 3.79
N GLY A 52 0.99 -3.64 3.92
CA GLY A 52 0.00 -4.50 4.58
C GLY A 52 0.07 -4.52 6.11
N ARG A 53 0.95 -3.69 6.71
CA ARG A 53 1.18 -3.63 8.16
C ARG A 53 0.31 -2.57 8.82
N TYR A 54 0.09 -2.70 10.12
CA TYR A 54 -0.47 -1.62 10.92
C TYR A 54 0.64 -0.84 11.65
N PHE A 55 0.38 0.43 11.96
CA PHE A 55 1.11 1.20 12.96
C PHE A 55 0.10 1.73 13.97
N GLY A 56 0.21 1.26 15.22
CA GLY A 56 -0.74 1.52 16.28
C GLY A 56 -0.14 2.23 17.48
N THR A 57 -1.01 2.53 18.44
CA THR A 57 -0.62 3.10 19.73
C THR A 57 -1.44 2.52 20.89
N ALA A 58 -0.89 2.54 22.09
CA ALA A 58 -1.64 2.26 23.32
C ALA A 58 -2.56 3.44 23.66
N VAL A 59 -3.80 3.13 24.03
CA VAL A 59 -4.85 4.12 24.30
C VAL A 59 -5.43 3.94 25.69
N ALA A 60 -5.49 5.04 26.45
CA ALA A 60 -6.19 5.12 27.73
C ALA A 60 -7.54 5.83 27.55
N SER A 61 -8.62 5.20 28.04
CA SER A 61 -10.00 5.68 27.87
C SER A 61 -10.23 7.04 28.53
N GLY A 62 -9.52 7.30 29.64
CA GLY A 62 -9.52 8.59 30.33
C GLY A 62 -8.92 9.75 29.52
N ARG A 63 -8.13 9.47 28.48
CA ARG A 63 -7.49 10.48 27.61
C ARG A 63 -8.31 10.83 26.37
N LEU A 64 -9.40 10.10 26.07
CA LEU A 64 -10.25 10.38 24.90
C LEU A 64 -11.04 11.70 24.99
N GLY A 65 -10.92 12.45 26.10
CA GLY A 65 -11.43 13.83 26.20
C GLY A 65 -10.37 14.91 25.96
N ASP A 66 -9.11 14.54 25.69
CA ASP A 66 -8.03 15.46 25.33
C ASP A 66 -7.98 15.59 23.80
N ASP A 67 -8.27 16.79 23.30
CA ASP A 67 -8.31 17.09 21.86
C ASP A 67 -6.94 16.90 21.19
N THR A 68 -5.84 17.18 21.90
CA THR A 68 -4.49 17.00 21.34
C THR A 68 -4.18 15.51 21.23
N TYR A 69 -4.53 14.74 22.25
CA TYR A 69 -4.36 13.30 22.28
C TYR A 69 -5.14 12.61 21.14
N THR A 70 -6.44 12.91 21.03
CA THR A 70 -7.33 12.33 20.01
C THR A 70 -6.96 12.79 18.59
N ALA A 71 -6.60 14.06 18.39
CA ALA A 71 -6.16 14.54 17.09
C ALA A 71 -4.88 13.84 16.60
N ILE A 72 -3.94 13.50 17.49
CA ILE A 72 -2.76 12.70 17.12
C ILE A 72 -3.17 11.23 16.89
N LEU A 73 -3.98 10.66 17.79
CA LEU A 73 -4.49 9.29 17.67
C LEU A 73 -5.08 9.02 16.28
N ASP A 74 -6.03 9.85 15.87
CA ASP A 74 -6.84 9.65 14.67
C ASP A 74 -6.07 9.96 13.39
N ARG A 75 -5.11 10.87 13.48
CA ARG A 75 -4.25 11.23 12.35
C ARG A 75 -3.17 10.17 12.11
N GLU A 76 -2.52 9.71 13.18
CA GLU A 76 -1.24 9.01 13.07
C GLU A 76 -1.34 7.50 13.08
N PHE A 77 -2.39 6.93 13.67
CA PHE A 77 -2.44 5.49 13.94
C PHE A 77 -3.64 4.82 13.27
N ASN A 78 -3.43 3.62 12.71
CA ASN A 78 -4.49 2.79 12.12
C ASN A 78 -4.81 1.54 12.95
N ALA A 79 -4.24 1.45 14.15
CA ALA A 79 -4.56 0.43 15.14
C ALA A 79 -4.44 1.01 16.56
N VAL A 80 -5.19 0.45 17.50
CA VAL A 80 -5.16 0.82 18.91
C VAL A 80 -5.08 -0.41 19.79
N THR A 81 -4.46 -0.26 20.95
CA THR A 81 -4.42 -1.26 22.03
C THR A 81 -4.93 -0.60 23.30
N PRO A 82 -6.04 -1.05 23.92
CA PRO A 82 -6.45 -0.55 25.22
C PRO A 82 -5.35 -0.83 26.25
N GLU A 83 -4.83 0.20 26.89
CA GLU A 83 -3.62 0.10 27.73
C GLU A 83 -3.91 -0.72 28.99
N ASN A 84 -4.94 -0.33 29.74
CA ASN A 84 -5.34 -1.00 30.99
C ASN A 84 -6.78 -1.51 30.94
N GLU A 85 -7.59 -0.99 30.02
CA GLU A 85 -9.05 -1.14 30.04
C GLU A 85 -9.54 -2.55 29.73
N MET A 86 -8.69 -3.41 29.17
CA MET A 86 -8.95 -4.83 28.92
C MET A 86 -8.12 -5.76 29.83
N LYS A 87 -7.52 -5.23 30.92
CA LYS A 87 -6.89 -6.07 31.94
C LYS A 87 -7.95 -6.61 32.89
N TRP A 88 -7.71 -7.81 33.40
CA TRP A 88 -8.69 -8.54 34.22
C TRP A 88 -9.15 -7.75 35.46
N ASP A 89 -8.25 -7.02 36.15
CA ASP A 89 -8.64 -6.18 37.29
C ASP A 89 -9.66 -5.09 36.93
N THR A 90 -9.69 -4.67 35.67
CA THR A 90 -10.58 -3.66 35.13
C THR A 90 -11.85 -4.28 34.55
N THR A 91 -11.73 -5.36 33.78
CA THR A 91 -12.86 -6.00 33.10
C THR A 91 -13.69 -6.88 34.03
N GLU A 92 -13.12 -7.46 35.08
CA GLU A 92 -13.84 -8.28 36.07
C GLU A 92 -13.30 -8.06 37.51
N PRO A 93 -13.47 -6.86 38.09
CA PRO A 93 -12.94 -6.50 39.41
C PRO A 93 -13.51 -7.37 40.55
N SER A 94 -14.68 -7.97 40.34
CA SER A 94 -15.31 -8.93 41.25
C SER A 94 -15.92 -10.07 40.46
N ARG A 95 -15.86 -11.29 41.00
CA ARG A 95 -16.25 -12.52 40.30
C ARG A 95 -17.63 -12.41 39.66
N GLY A 96 -17.70 -12.58 38.33
CA GLY A 96 -18.92 -12.52 37.53
C GLY A 96 -19.49 -11.12 37.30
N SER A 97 -18.85 -10.06 37.83
CA SER A 97 -19.28 -8.67 37.64
C SER A 97 -18.35 -7.98 36.66
N PHE A 98 -18.74 -7.97 35.38
CA PHE A 98 -17.92 -7.41 34.32
C PHE A 98 -18.15 -5.90 34.14
N ASN A 99 -17.06 -5.16 33.92
CA ASN A 99 -17.07 -3.73 33.57
C ASN A 99 -16.34 -3.51 32.24
N PHE A 100 -17.09 -3.48 31.14
CA PHE A 100 -16.54 -3.23 29.81
C PHE A 100 -16.55 -1.75 29.40
N GLY A 101 -17.15 -0.86 30.19
CA GLY A 101 -17.38 0.54 29.80
C GLY A 101 -16.13 1.28 29.29
N PRO A 102 -14.99 1.25 30.02
CA PRO A 102 -13.76 1.88 29.57
C PRO A 102 -13.24 1.35 28.23
N ALA A 103 -13.26 0.02 28.05
CA ALA A 103 -12.82 -0.65 26.83
C ALA A 103 -13.79 -0.42 25.66
N ASP A 104 -15.10 -0.46 25.89
CA ASP A 104 -16.12 -0.17 24.88
C ASP A 104 -15.97 1.25 24.33
N ARG A 105 -15.58 2.22 25.16
CA ARG A 105 -15.29 3.58 24.69
C ARG A 105 -14.14 3.59 23.68
N ILE A 106 -13.06 2.87 23.95
CA ILE A 106 -11.91 2.78 23.03
C ILE A 106 -12.29 2.01 21.77
N VAL A 107 -12.96 0.86 21.88
CA VAL A 107 -13.39 0.05 20.73
C VAL A 107 -14.36 0.84 19.84
N SER A 108 -15.28 1.60 20.44
CA SER A 108 -16.21 2.45 19.70
C SER A 108 -15.49 3.58 18.98
N HIS A 109 -14.53 4.24 19.65
CA HIS A 109 -13.67 5.26 19.02
C HIS A 109 -12.90 4.68 17.84
N ALA A 110 -12.22 3.55 18.03
CA ALA A 110 -11.45 2.87 16.99
C ALA A 110 -12.32 2.48 15.79
N THR A 111 -13.50 1.93 16.06
CA THR A 111 -14.46 1.54 15.01
C THR A 111 -14.91 2.76 14.20
N ALA A 112 -15.22 3.88 14.87
CA ALA A 112 -15.63 5.12 14.21
C ALA A 112 -14.53 5.71 13.31
N HIS A 113 -13.26 5.44 13.61
CA HIS A 113 -12.10 5.95 12.88
C HIS A 113 -11.43 4.90 11.98
N GLY A 114 -12.06 3.73 11.78
CA GLY A 114 -11.54 2.66 10.92
C GLY A 114 -10.22 2.05 11.40
N GLN A 115 -9.93 2.14 12.70
CA GLN A 115 -8.74 1.60 13.33
C GLN A 115 -8.96 0.13 13.75
N ARG A 116 -7.92 -0.69 13.62
CA ARG A 116 -7.92 -2.06 14.15
C ARG A 116 -7.76 -2.04 15.67
N VAL A 117 -8.40 -2.97 16.39
CA VAL A 117 -8.20 -3.09 17.85
C VAL A 117 -7.41 -4.35 18.16
N ARG A 118 -6.33 -4.22 18.94
CA ARG A 118 -5.69 -5.34 19.65
C ARG A 118 -6.23 -5.38 21.07
N GLY A 119 -6.84 -6.48 21.48
CA GLY A 119 -7.27 -6.68 22.87
C GLY A 119 -6.09 -7.06 23.76
N HIS A 120 -5.96 -6.39 24.90
CA HIS A 120 -4.82 -6.51 25.81
C HIS A 120 -5.29 -6.35 27.26
N THR A 121 -5.37 -7.42 28.06
CA THR A 121 -4.98 -8.82 27.78
C THR A 121 -5.82 -9.78 28.64
N LEU A 122 -6.07 -10.99 28.14
CA LEU A 122 -7.04 -11.93 28.74
C LEU A 122 -6.50 -12.66 29.98
N VAL A 123 -5.22 -13.04 29.98
CA VAL A 123 -4.59 -13.75 31.09
C VAL A 123 -3.22 -13.13 31.36
N TRP A 124 -3.10 -12.46 32.50
CA TRP A 124 -1.85 -11.87 32.96
C TRP A 124 -1.72 -12.04 34.46
N HIS A 125 -0.49 -12.26 34.92
CA HIS A 125 -0.19 -12.45 36.33
C HIS A 125 -0.19 -11.13 37.12
N SER A 126 0.05 -10.01 36.42
CA SER A 126 -0.01 -8.66 36.99
C SER A 126 -1.37 -8.02 36.69
N GLN A 127 -1.75 -7.00 37.46
CA GLN A 127 -3.06 -6.33 37.35
C GLN A 127 -4.22 -7.34 37.30
N LEU A 128 -4.13 -8.33 38.20
CA LEU A 128 -5.09 -9.39 38.39
C LEU A 128 -5.97 -9.04 39.61
N PRO A 129 -7.30 -9.21 39.57
CA PRO A 129 -8.14 -8.96 40.73
C PRO A 129 -7.70 -9.82 41.92
N GLY A 130 -7.66 -9.23 43.12
CA GLY A 130 -7.22 -9.93 44.33
C GLY A 130 -8.02 -11.22 44.62
N TRP A 131 -9.29 -11.28 44.19
CA TRP A 131 -10.13 -12.47 44.36
C TRP A 131 -9.66 -13.66 43.49
N VAL A 132 -9.07 -13.42 42.32
CA VAL A 132 -8.48 -14.46 41.47
C VAL A 132 -7.15 -14.91 42.06
N GLY A 133 -6.31 -13.95 42.46
CA GLY A 133 -4.99 -14.22 43.06
C GLY A 133 -5.05 -14.98 44.39
N SER A 134 -6.20 -14.94 45.08
CA SER A 134 -6.44 -15.63 46.36
C SER A 134 -7.03 -17.04 46.20
N LEU A 135 -7.32 -17.49 44.98
CA LEU A 135 -7.84 -18.84 44.75
C LEU A 135 -6.76 -19.89 45.06
N THR A 136 -7.17 -20.99 45.68
CA THR A 136 -6.29 -22.12 46.06
C THR A 136 -6.69 -23.45 45.40
N ASP A 137 -7.85 -23.50 44.76
CA ASP A 137 -8.36 -24.70 44.07
C ASP A 137 -8.16 -24.62 42.55
N ALA A 138 -7.45 -25.60 41.99
CA ALA A 138 -7.08 -25.64 40.58
C ALA A 138 -8.30 -25.75 39.64
N ASN A 139 -9.33 -26.50 40.02
CA ASN A 139 -10.53 -26.66 39.19
C ASN A 139 -11.33 -25.35 39.12
N THR A 140 -11.46 -24.67 40.26
CA THR A 140 -12.10 -23.37 40.37
C THR A 140 -11.35 -22.33 39.54
N LEU A 141 -10.02 -22.23 39.67
CA LEU A 141 -9.23 -21.28 38.90
C LEU A 141 -9.34 -21.54 37.39
N ARG A 142 -9.28 -22.81 36.96
CA ARG A 142 -9.45 -23.18 35.55
C ARG A 142 -10.81 -22.75 35.01
N SER A 143 -11.89 -23.00 35.78
CA SER A 143 -13.23 -22.56 35.40
C SER A 143 -13.35 -21.04 35.33
N VAL A 144 -12.72 -20.33 36.27
CA VAL A 144 -12.69 -18.86 36.33
C VAL A 144 -11.96 -18.29 35.10
N MET A 145 -10.77 -18.79 34.79
CA MET A 145 -10.00 -18.40 33.60
C MET A 145 -10.78 -18.62 32.30
N ARG A 146 -11.38 -19.79 32.14
CA ARG A 146 -12.16 -20.09 30.94
C ARG A 146 -13.39 -19.19 30.81
N HIS A 147 -14.09 -18.96 31.93
CA HIS A 147 -15.26 -18.09 31.97
C HIS A 147 -14.88 -16.66 31.61
N HIS A 148 -13.81 -16.12 32.19
CA HIS A 148 -13.30 -14.79 31.89
C HIS A 148 -12.99 -14.59 30.40
N ILE A 149 -12.14 -15.47 29.84
CA ILE A 149 -11.78 -15.46 28.41
C ILE A 149 -13.03 -15.49 27.54
N THR A 150 -13.96 -16.40 27.84
CA THR A 150 -15.17 -16.58 27.03
C THR A 150 -16.06 -15.36 27.10
N THR A 151 -16.31 -14.82 28.29
CA THR A 151 -17.21 -13.69 28.50
C THR A 151 -16.67 -12.42 27.84
N GLU A 152 -15.39 -12.09 28.06
CA GLU A 152 -14.77 -10.90 27.48
C GLU A 152 -14.67 -10.97 25.95
N MET A 153 -14.15 -12.08 25.41
CA MET A 153 -14.06 -12.23 23.95
C MET A 153 -15.43 -12.29 23.26
N THR A 154 -16.45 -12.86 23.93
CA THR A 154 -17.82 -12.86 23.38
C THR A 154 -18.39 -11.45 23.31
N HIS A 155 -18.13 -10.61 24.31
CA HIS A 155 -18.58 -9.21 24.33
C HIS A 155 -17.99 -8.39 23.16
N PHE A 156 -16.72 -8.60 22.83
CA PHE A 156 -16.02 -7.88 21.76
C PHE A 156 -15.95 -8.62 20.41
N LYS A 157 -16.65 -9.75 20.28
CA LYS A 157 -16.58 -10.62 19.11
C LYS A 157 -16.75 -9.86 17.79
N GLY A 158 -15.84 -10.11 16.84
CA GLY A 158 -15.84 -9.46 15.53
C GLY A 158 -15.39 -7.99 15.49
N ARG A 159 -15.10 -7.37 16.65
CA ARG A 159 -14.55 -6.01 16.74
C ARG A 159 -13.05 -5.97 17.05
N ILE A 160 -12.44 -7.12 17.34
CA ILE A 160 -11.03 -7.26 17.72
C ILE A 160 -10.26 -7.96 16.61
N TYR A 161 -9.16 -7.35 16.18
CA TYR A 161 -8.25 -7.90 15.17
C TYR A 161 -7.36 -9.01 15.76
N ALA A 162 -6.79 -8.78 16.94
CA ALA A 162 -5.91 -9.71 17.63
C ALA A 162 -6.08 -9.61 19.14
N TRP A 163 -5.91 -10.72 19.85
CA TRP A 163 -5.91 -10.79 21.31
C TRP A 163 -4.54 -11.20 21.84
N ASP A 164 -4.08 -10.49 22.87
CA ASP A 164 -3.12 -11.04 23.81
C ASP A 164 -3.85 -12.02 24.71
N VAL A 165 -3.66 -13.31 24.40
CA VAL A 165 -4.33 -14.38 25.14
C VAL A 165 -3.64 -14.62 26.47
N VAL A 166 -2.32 -14.65 26.45
CA VAL A 166 -1.49 -14.74 27.65
C VAL A 166 -0.35 -13.73 27.51
N ASN A 167 -0.19 -12.89 28.53
CA ASN A 167 0.88 -11.91 28.62
C ASN A 167 1.92 -12.37 29.65
N GLU A 168 3.20 -12.28 29.30
CA GLU A 168 4.35 -12.41 30.20
C GLU A 168 4.36 -13.67 31.06
N ALA A 169 4.12 -14.85 30.48
CA ALA A 169 4.12 -16.10 31.22
C ALA A 169 5.54 -16.62 31.54
N PHE A 170 6.59 -16.11 30.89
CA PHE A 170 7.95 -16.54 31.15
C PHE A 170 8.65 -15.67 32.19
N ALA A 171 9.46 -16.31 33.02
CA ALA A 171 10.27 -15.66 34.05
C ALA A 171 11.44 -14.90 33.45
N ASP A 172 11.82 -13.81 34.12
CA ASP A 172 13.02 -13.07 33.75
C ASP A 172 14.29 -13.85 34.14
N GLY A 173 15.40 -13.56 33.44
CA GLY A 173 16.70 -14.17 33.69
C GLY A 173 16.96 -15.44 32.88
N GLY A 174 17.84 -16.30 33.41
CA GLY A 174 18.50 -17.36 32.64
C GLY A 174 17.82 -18.73 32.59
N SER A 175 16.62 -18.90 33.18
CA SER A 175 16.00 -20.23 33.32
C SER A 175 15.24 -20.68 32.06
N GLY A 176 14.63 -19.73 31.33
CA GLY A 176 13.71 -20.02 30.22
C GLY A 176 12.45 -20.77 30.66
N GLN A 177 12.06 -20.64 31.94
CA GLN A 177 10.90 -21.29 32.55
C GLN A 177 9.73 -20.31 32.71
N HIS A 178 8.54 -20.86 32.97
CA HIS A 178 7.38 -20.05 33.32
C HIS A 178 7.58 -19.33 34.66
N ARG A 179 7.02 -18.11 34.77
CA ARG A 179 7.04 -17.36 36.03
C ARG A 179 6.03 -17.91 37.03
N SER A 180 6.37 -17.79 38.31
CA SER A 180 5.41 -18.06 39.38
C SER A 180 4.23 -17.12 39.28
N SER A 181 3.03 -17.68 39.27
CA SER A 181 1.75 -16.98 39.25
C SER A 181 0.68 -17.93 39.79
N VAL A 182 -0.49 -17.41 40.17
CA VAL A 182 -1.60 -18.28 40.61
C VAL A 182 -1.96 -19.32 39.53
N PHE A 183 -1.89 -18.92 38.25
CA PHE A 183 -2.09 -19.81 37.11
C PHE A 183 -1.02 -20.90 37.03
N GLN A 184 0.26 -20.52 37.03
CA GLN A 184 1.35 -21.50 36.95
C GLN A 184 1.36 -22.45 38.15
N ASN A 185 1.15 -21.92 39.36
CA ASN A 185 1.26 -22.70 40.60
C ASN A 185 0.12 -23.71 40.78
N LEU A 186 -1.09 -23.38 40.34
CA LEU A 186 -2.25 -24.27 40.49
C LEU A 186 -2.59 -25.07 39.23
N LEU A 187 -2.37 -24.52 38.03
CA LEU A 187 -2.77 -25.15 36.77
C LEU A 187 -1.61 -25.83 36.04
N GLY A 188 -0.36 -25.50 36.39
CA GLY A 188 0.85 -25.97 35.71
C GLY A 188 0.96 -25.49 34.26
N ASP A 189 1.95 -26.02 33.52
CA ASP A 189 2.32 -25.55 32.17
C ASP A 189 1.18 -25.59 31.14
N GLY A 190 0.15 -26.41 31.37
CA GLY A 190 -1.01 -26.55 30.49
C GLY A 190 -1.95 -25.33 30.48
N PHE A 191 -1.79 -24.35 31.38
CA PHE A 191 -2.72 -23.21 31.46
C PHE A 191 -2.67 -22.31 30.22
N ILE A 192 -1.50 -22.15 29.60
CA ILE A 192 -1.34 -21.32 28.40
C ILE A 192 -2.11 -21.96 27.24
N GLU A 193 -1.92 -23.27 27.01
CA GLU A 193 -2.67 -23.99 25.97
C GLU A 193 -4.18 -23.92 26.20
N ASP A 194 -4.62 -24.10 27.45
CA ASP A 194 -6.03 -24.03 27.83
C ASP A 194 -6.63 -22.67 27.51
N ALA A 195 -5.90 -21.58 27.80
CA ALA A 195 -6.30 -20.22 27.45
C ALA A 195 -6.45 -20.05 25.93
N PHE A 196 -5.48 -20.50 25.13
CA PHE A 196 -5.53 -20.41 23.66
C PHE A 196 -6.69 -21.22 23.06
N ARG A 197 -6.93 -22.44 23.53
CA ARG A 197 -8.06 -23.26 23.05
C ARG A 197 -9.41 -22.65 23.43
N THR A 198 -9.50 -22.09 24.64
CA THR A 198 -10.70 -21.37 25.08
C THR A 198 -10.94 -20.13 24.22
N ALA A 199 -9.89 -19.32 24.00
CA ALA A 199 -9.96 -18.11 23.19
C ALA A 199 -10.42 -18.42 21.75
N ARG A 200 -9.86 -19.46 21.13
CA ARG A 200 -10.29 -19.89 19.78
C ARG A 200 -11.75 -20.31 19.73
N SER A 201 -12.25 -20.92 20.79
CA SER A 201 -13.66 -21.34 20.88
C SER A 201 -14.60 -20.14 21.03
N ALA A 202 -14.17 -19.09 21.73
CA ALA A 202 -14.96 -17.87 21.91
C ALA A 202 -15.03 -17.04 20.61
N ASP A 203 -13.89 -16.78 19.96
CA ASP A 203 -13.82 -16.09 18.68
C ASP A 203 -12.87 -16.80 17.69
N PRO A 204 -13.43 -17.56 16.73
CA PRO A 204 -12.65 -18.22 15.69
C PRO A 204 -11.96 -17.26 14.71
N SER A 205 -12.40 -16.00 14.63
CA SER A 205 -11.95 -15.03 13.60
C SER A 205 -10.80 -14.14 14.06
N ALA A 206 -10.66 -13.92 15.37
CA ALA A 206 -9.58 -13.12 15.93
C ALA A 206 -8.23 -13.84 15.82
N LYS A 207 -7.14 -13.07 15.64
CA LYS A 207 -5.79 -13.61 15.80
C LYS A 207 -5.47 -13.81 17.28
N LEU A 208 -4.86 -14.93 17.63
CA LEU A 208 -4.49 -15.24 19.00
C LEU A 208 -2.97 -15.15 19.17
N CYS A 209 -2.53 -14.17 19.98
CA CYS A 209 -1.12 -13.88 20.22
C CYS A 209 -0.68 -14.26 21.63
N TYR A 210 0.56 -14.72 21.74
CA TYR A 210 1.32 -14.70 22.98
C TYR A 210 2.14 -13.40 23.03
N ASN A 211 2.17 -12.66 24.15
CA ASN A 211 2.88 -11.38 24.27
C ASN A 211 3.83 -11.39 25.45
N ASP A 212 5.06 -10.87 25.28
CA ASP A 212 6.07 -10.83 26.36
C ASP A 212 7.12 -9.74 26.11
N TYR A 213 7.78 -9.30 27.18
CA TYR A 213 8.96 -8.43 27.14
C TYR A 213 10.25 -9.21 27.34
N SER A 214 11.39 -8.60 26.98
CA SER A 214 12.72 -9.19 27.14
C SER A 214 12.86 -10.54 26.44
N ILE A 215 12.22 -10.65 25.26
CA ILE A 215 12.33 -11.79 24.36
C ILE A 215 12.95 -11.39 23.01
N GLU A 216 13.56 -10.21 22.94
CA GLU A 216 14.09 -9.61 21.70
C GLU A 216 15.48 -10.13 21.34
N ASN A 217 16.26 -10.62 22.31
CA ASN A 217 17.59 -11.18 22.07
C ASN A 217 17.52 -12.70 21.90
N TRP A 218 17.98 -13.19 20.74
CA TRP A 218 17.88 -14.60 20.37
C TRP A 218 18.51 -15.56 21.39
N SER A 219 19.64 -15.18 21.98
CA SER A 219 20.39 -16.07 22.87
C SER A 219 19.84 -16.15 24.29
N ASP A 220 18.88 -15.30 24.66
CA ASP A 220 18.37 -15.26 26.01
C ASP A 220 17.53 -16.50 26.30
N ALA A 221 17.69 -17.07 27.49
CA ALA A 221 16.98 -18.28 27.90
C ALA A 221 15.46 -18.09 27.86
N LYS A 222 14.97 -16.90 28.22
CA LYS A 222 13.55 -16.51 28.12
C LYS A 222 13.05 -16.59 26.68
N THR A 223 13.73 -15.95 25.74
CA THR A 223 13.45 -16.02 24.29
C THR A 223 13.40 -17.46 23.80
N GLN A 224 14.38 -18.28 24.19
CA GLN A 224 14.44 -19.69 23.83
C GLN A 224 13.31 -20.52 24.46
N GLY A 225 12.87 -20.18 25.67
CA GLY A 225 11.70 -20.76 26.32
C GLY A 225 10.43 -20.52 25.52
N VAL A 226 10.16 -19.25 25.18
CA VAL A 226 9.00 -18.86 24.36
C VAL A 226 9.06 -19.54 22.99
N TYR A 227 10.22 -19.56 22.34
CA TYR A 227 10.40 -20.23 21.04
C TYR A 227 10.05 -21.72 21.11
N ARG A 228 10.49 -22.43 22.16
CA ARG A 228 10.14 -23.85 22.36
C ARG A 228 8.64 -24.05 22.54
N MET A 229 7.99 -23.20 23.32
CA MET A 229 6.53 -23.25 23.51
C MET A 229 5.78 -23.03 22.20
N VAL A 230 6.13 -21.98 21.44
CA VAL A 230 5.47 -21.68 20.15
C VAL A 230 5.66 -22.85 19.18
N ARG A 231 6.88 -23.41 19.10
CA ARG A 231 7.16 -24.58 18.25
C ARG A 231 6.32 -25.79 18.64
N ASP A 232 6.24 -26.10 19.93
CA ASP A 232 5.42 -27.19 20.47
C ASP A 232 3.93 -26.98 20.17
N PHE A 233 3.42 -25.77 20.39
CA PHE A 233 2.03 -25.40 20.12
C PHE A 233 1.68 -25.57 18.65
N LYS A 234 2.54 -25.10 17.74
CA LYS A 234 2.36 -25.30 16.30
C LYS A 234 2.38 -26.79 15.92
N ALA A 235 3.28 -27.58 16.51
CA ALA A 235 3.36 -29.01 16.25
C ALA A 235 2.11 -29.78 16.72
N ARG A 236 1.50 -29.37 17.83
CA ARG A 236 0.31 -30.01 18.42
C ARG A 236 -1.03 -29.37 17.99
N GLY A 237 -1.00 -28.40 17.09
CA GLY A 237 -2.22 -27.71 16.62
C GLY A 237 -2.92 -26.88 17.70
N VAL A 238 -2.17 -26.34 18.67
CA VAL A 238 -2.68 -25.30 19.58
C VAL A 238 -2.83 -24.00 18.75
N PRO A 239 -3.95 -23.26 18.86
CA PRO A 239 -4.30 -22.20 17.92
C PRO A 239 -3.55 -20.88 18.18
N ILE A 240 -2.22 -20.90 18.11
CA ILE A 240 -1.37 -19.70 18.17
C ILE A 240 -1.10 -19.15 16.77
N ASP A 241 -1.50 -17.90 16.56
CA ASP A 241 -1.35 -17.21 15.28
C ASP A 241 -0.17 -16.24 15.28
N CYS A 242 0.17 -15.68 16.44
CA CYS A 242 1.17 -14.62 16.54
C CYS A 242 1.99 -14.64 17.84
N VAL A 243 3.14 -13.98 17.77
CA VAL A 243 3.95 -13.61 18.94
C VAL A 243 4.17 -12.09 18.93
N GLY A 244 3.82 -11.48 20.05
CA GLY A 244 4.03 -10.07 20.37
C GLY A 244 5.33 -9.87 21.13
N PHE A 245 6.12 -8.90 20.67
CA PHE A 245 7.37 -8.45 21.30
C PHE A 245 7.15 -7.06 21.85
N GLN A 246 7.03 -6.92 23.17
CA GLN A 246 6.74 -5.63 23.80
C GLN A 246 7.77 -4.58 23.40
N SER A 247 9.06 -4.94 23.35
CA SER A 247 10.12 -4.06 22.83
C SER A 247 10.32 -2.76 23.60
N HIS A 248 10.20 -2.80 24.93
CA HIS A 248 10.63 -1.73 25.83
C HIS A 248 12.16 -1.63 25.87
N PHE A 249 12.75 -0.71 25.12
CA PHE A 249 14.21 -0.61 25.01
C PHE A 249 14.79 0.53 25.85
N GLY A 250 16.04 0.35 26.29
CA GLY A 250 16.89 1.43 26.77
C GLY A 250 17.40 2.32 25.62
N THR A 251 18.28 3.27 25.94
CA THR A 251 18.84 4.22 24.96
C THR A 251 19.63 3.54 23.83
N GLY A 252 20.12 2.32 24.05
CA GLY A 252 20.82 1.52 23.04
C GLY A 252 19.92 0.96 21.93
N GLY A 253 18.60 0.92 22.13
CA GLY A 253 17.67 0.32 21.17
C GLY A 253 17.64 -1.21 21.17
N PRO A 254 17.19 -1.84 20.08
CA PRO A 254 17.05 -3.29 20.00
C PRO A 254 18.42 -3.99 20.02
N PRO A 255 18.50 -5.22 20.58
CA PRO A 255 19.72 -6.01 20.52
C PRO A 255 20.10 -6.34 19.05
N ALA A 256 21.39 -6.57 18.79
CA ALA A 256 21.89 -6.86 17.45
C ALA A 256 21.22 -8.09 16.79
N SER A 257 20.79 -9.06 17.61
CA SER A 257 20.10 -10.28 17.17
C SER A 257 18.61 -10.08 16.92
N PHE A 258 18.04 -8.87 17.10
CA PHE A 258 16.59 -8.67 17.10
C PHE A 258 15.90 -9.14 15.81
N GLN A 259 16.40 -8.76 14.63
CA GLN A 259 15.83 -9.24 13.36
C GLN A 259 15.93 -10.78 13.22
N THR A 260 17.02 -11.37 13.70
CA THR A 260 17.19 -12.83 13.74
C THR A 260 16.13 -13.48 14.62
N THR A 261 15.88 -12.92 15.80
CA THR A 261 14.81 -13.35 16.70
C THR A 261 13.45 -13.34 16.00
N LEU A 262 13.06 -12.19 15.42
CA LEU A 262 11.79 -12.06 14.70
C LEU A 262 11.69 -13.09 13.55
N SER A 263 12.78 -13.29 12.81
CA SER A 263 12.83 -14.25 11.69
C SER A 263 12.66 -15.70 12.16
N ASN A 264 13.25 -16.07 13.29
CA ASN A 264 13.14 -17.43 13.82
C ASN A 264 11.72 -17.76 14.28
N PHE A 265 11.05 -16.85 14.98
CA PHE A 265 9.64 -17.04 15.33
C PHE A 265 8.75 -17.08 14.08
N ALA A 266 8.98 -16.18 13.11
CA ALA A 266 8.25 -16.18 11.85
C ALA A 266 8.38 -17.52 11.09
N ALA A 267 9.55 -18.17 11.16
CA ALA A 267 9.79 -19.47 10.54
C ALA A 267 8.96 -20.62 11.14
N LEU A 268 8.41 -20.45 12.35
CA LEU A 268 7.44 -21.39 12.95
C LEU A 268 6.02 -21.25 12.35
N GLY A 269 5.82 -20.33 11.42
CA GLY A 269 4.53 -20.11 10.75
C GLY A 269 3.54 -19.28 11.58
N VAL A 270 4.03 -18.50 12.54
CA VAL A 270 3.27 -17.45 13.26
C VAL A 270 3.59 -16.07 12.70
N ASP A 271 2.65 -15.15 12.82
CA ASP A 271 2.88 -13.73 12.57
C ASP A 271 3.65 -13.11 13.75
N ILE A 272 4.38 -12.04 13.47
CA ILE A 272 5.17 -11.31 14.45
C ILE A 272 4.61 -9.90 14.56
N GLN A 273 4.53 -9.36 15.78
CA GLN A 273 4.07 -8.01 16.03
C GLN A 273 4.97 -7.36 17.09
N ILE A 274 5.39 -6.13 16.84
CA ILE A 274 6.00 -5.29 17.88
C ILE A 274 4.86 -4.58 18.59
N THR A 275 4.73 -4.72 19.90
CA THR A 275 3.44 -4.52 20.57
C THR A 275 3.41 -3.39 21.57
N GLU A 276 4.55 -3.00 22.16
CA GLU A 276 4.61 -2.00 23.22
C GLU A 276 5.86 -1.10 23.06
N LEU A 277 6.16 -0.70 21.82
CA LEU A 277 7.41 -0.02 21.51
C LEU A 277 7.52 1.33 22.21
N ASP A 278 8.50 1.42 23.11
CA ASP A 278 9.02 2.66 23.65
C ASP A 278 10.55 2.52 23.82
N ILE A 279 11.30 3.59 23.54
CA ILE A 279 12.78 3.57 23.59
C ILE A 279 13.25 4.78 24.37
N ALA A 280 13.93 4.56 25.49
CA ALA A 280 14.44 5.63 26.35
C ALA A 280 15.16 6.73 25.54
N GLN A 281 14.75 7.98 25.72
CA GLN A 281 15.21 9.19 25.04
C GLN A 281 14.91 9.27 23.53
N ALA A 282 14.16 8.30 23.01
CA ALA A 282 13.80 8.16 21.61
C ALA A 282 14.93 8.46 20.60
N PRO A 283 16.07 7.75 20.62
CA PRO A 283 17.11 7.94 19.62
C PRO A 283 16.59 7.53 18.24
N SER A 284 16.71 8.42 17.25
CA SER A 284 16.24 8.19 15.88
C SER A 284 16.75 6.88 15.28
N THR A 285 18.03 6.57 15.48
CA THR A 285 18.67 5.36 14.95
C THR A 285 18.10 4.09 15.57
N ALA A 286 17.83 4.07 16.88
CA ALA A 286 17.24 2.95 17.59
C ALA A 286 15.82 2.65 17.11
N TYR A 287 14.99 3.69 16.99
CA TYR A 287 13.64 3.57 16.45
C TYR A 287 13.66 3.07 15.00
N ALA A 288 14.50 3.65 14.14
CA ALA A 288 14.63 3.21 12.74
C ALA A 288 15.14 1.77 12.60
N ASN A 289 16.09 1.35 13.45
CA ASN A 289 16.59 -0.03 13.46
C ASN A 289 15.49 -1.02 13.85
N THR A 290 14.70 -0.69 14.88
CA THR A 290 13.57 -1.51 15.34
C THR A 290 12.54 -1.70 14.23
N VAL A 291 12.14 -0.60 13.58
CA VAL A 291 11.19 -0.64 12.47
C VAL A 291 11.74 -1.42 11.28
N ARG A 292 13.00 -1.20 10.89
CA ARG A 292 13.65 -1.97 9.80
C ARG A 292 13.70 -3.47 10.10
N ALA A 293 13.96 -3.86 11.34
CA ALA A 293 13.95 -5.28 11.74
C ALA A 293 12.57 -5.91 11.46
N CYS A 294 11.48 -5.22 11.80
CA CYS A 294 10.13 -5.68 11.45
C CYS A 294 9.89 -5.67 9.93
N MET A 295 10.25 -4.60 9.23
CA MET A 295 10.02 -4.48 7.78
C MET A 295 10.74 -5.58 6.98
N ASN A 296 11.91 -6.00 7.44
CA ASN A 296 12.71 -7.08 6.83
C ASN A 296 12.15 -8.48 7.06
N VAL A 297 11.17 -8.66 7.95
CA VAL A 297 10.50 -9.94 8.21
C VAL A 297 9.10 -9.88 7.62
N ALA A 298 8.85 -10.67 6.57
CA ALA A 298 7.58 -10.66 5.84
C ALA A 298 6.35 -10.96 6.72
N ARG A 299 6.52 -11.81 7.75
CA ARG A 299 5.48 -12.13 8.73
C ARG A 299 5.41 -11.15 9.91
N CYS A 300 6.23 -10.10 9.95
CA CYS A 300 6.02 -9.01 10.90
C CYS A 300 4.86 -8.14 10.39
N THR A 301 3.72 -8.15 11.08
CA THR A 301 2.45 -7.61 10.58
C THR A 301 2.06 -6.26 11.17
N GLY A 302 2.80 -5.74 12.14
CA GLY A 302 2.59 -4.38 12.63
C GLY A 302 3.44 -4.01 13.84
N ILE A 303 3.37 -2.73 14.18
CA ILE A 303 4.10 -2.08 15.27
C ILE A 303 3.10 -1.25 16.07
N THR A 304 3.09 -1.38 17.39
CA THR A 304 2.35 -0.51 18.31
C THR A 304 3.36 0.23 19.18
N VAL A 305 3.27 1.56 19.27
CA VAL A 305 4.03 2.35 20.26
C VAL A 305 3.25 2.47 21.56
N TRP A 306 3.93 2.39 22.71
CA TRP A 306 3.26 2.32 24.01
C TRP A 306 2.93 3.69 24.60
N GLY A 307 2.07 4.40 23.87
CA GLY A 307 1.57 5.74 24.19
C GLY A 307 1.72 6.71 23.02
N ILE A 308 1.16 7.92 23.18
CA ILE A 308 1.15 8.95 22.14
C ILE A 308 2.24 10.00 22.38
N ARG A 309 2.13 10.78 23.47
CA ARG A 309 3.11 11.81 23.86
C ARG A 309 3.95 11.33 25.03
N ASP A 310 5.16 11.88 25.16
CA ASP A 310 6.03 11.60 26.31
C ASP A 310 5.34 11.81 27.68
N SER A 311 4.40 12.74 27.78
CA SER A 311 3.57 12.99 28.98
C SER A 311 2.49 11.94 29.26
N ASP A 312 2.20 11.09 28.28
CA ASP A 312 1.23 9.98 28.37
C ASP A 312 1.94 8.65 28.69
N SER A 313 3.28 8.59 28.69
CA SER A 313 4.03 7.37 28.93
C SER A 313 4.16 7.02 30.42
N TRP A 314 4.17 5.72 30.73
CA TRP A 314 4.50 5.21 32.06
C TRP A 314 5.97 5.42 32.46
N ARG A 315 6.87 5.63 31.49
CA ARG A 315 8.32 5.83 31.72
C ARG A 315 8.66 7.30 31.93
N SER A 316 8.20 7.84 33.06
CA SER A 316 8.39 9.25 33.42
C SER A 316 9.88 9.65 33.38
N GLY A 317 10.17 10.80 32.76
CA GLY A 317 11.53 11.34 32.62
C GLY A 317 12.38 10.70 31.51
N GLU A 318 11.91 9.62 30.87
CA GLU A 318 12.66 8.96 29.81
C GLU A 318 12.36 9.49 28.41
N ASN A 319 11.31 10.30 28.23
CA ASN A 319 10.87 10.82 26.94
C ASN A 319 10.95 9.76 25.81
N PRO A 320 10.25 8.61 25.94
CA PRO A 320 10.57 7.46 25.12
C PRO A 320 9.75 7.37 23.82
N LEU A 321 8.78 8.26 23.59
CA LEU A 321 7.80 8.16 22.51
C LEU A 321 8.15 9.04 21.31
N LEU A 322 7.30 8.99 20.28
CA LEU A 322 7.50 9.69 19.01
C LEU A 322 7.06 11.16 19.04
N PHE A 323 6.28 11.56 20.05
CA PHE A 323 5.81 12.92 20.24
C PHE A 323 6.23 13.44 21.61
N ASP A 324 6.64 14.72 21.67
CA ASP A 324 6.97 15.37 22.95
C ASP A 324 5.72 15.63 23.80
N ALA A 325 5.90 16.13 25.02
CA ALA A 325 4.80 16.40 25.95
C ALA A 325 3.72 17.37 25.41
N ALA A 326 4.08 18.24 24.45
CA ALA A 326 3.16 19.18 23.81
C ALA A 326 2.49 18.60 22.54
N GLY A 327 2.87 17.39 22.11
CA GLY A 327 2.35 16.74 20.91
C GLY A 327 3.12 17.04 19.64
N ASN A 328 4.31 17.65 19.72
CA ASN A 328 5.16 17.86 18.54
C ASN A 328 5.93 16.59 18.19
N LYS A 329 6.15 16.36 16.90
CA LYS A 329 6.91 15.21 16.38
C LYS A 329 8.38 15.32 16.79
N LYS A 330 8.93 14.26 17.38
CA LYS A 330 10.37 14.15 17.70
C LYS A 330 11.16 13.64 16.49
N PRO A 331 12.50 13.79 16.46
CA PRO A 331 13.33 13.22 15.39
C PRO A 331 13.12 11.71 15.16
N ALA A 332 12.79 10.95 16.21
CA ALA A 332 12.44 9.54 16.12
C ALA A 332 11.21 9.29 15.24
N TYR A 333 10.19 10.16 15.27
CA TYR A 333 9.02 10.04 14.40
C TYR A 333 9.43 9.96 12.93
N GLN A 334 10.33 10.85 12.50
CA GLN A 334 10.79 10.89 11.11
C GLN A 334 11.64 9.69 10.76
N ALA A 335 12.43 9.20 11.72
CA ALA A 335 13.24 8.00 11.55
C ALA A 335 12.37 6.75 11.38
N VAL A 336 11.28 6.63 12.16
CA VAL A 336 10.26 5.58 12.01
C VAL A 336 9.58 5.70 10.66
N LEU A 337 9.07 6.89 10.30
CA LEU A 337 8.40 7.11 9.02
C LEU A 337 9.30 6.73 7.85
N SER A 338 10.59 7.09 7.93
CA SER A 338 11.58 6.73 6.92
C SER A 338 11.84 5.22 6.85
N ALA A 339 11.96 4.57 8.01
CA ALA A 339 12.17 3.13 8.10
C ALA A 339 10.97 2.30 7.60
N LEU A 340 9.75 2.85 7.65
CA LEU A 340 8.56 2.25 7.03
C LEU A 340 8.51 2.41 5.49
N GLY A 341 9.58 2.92 4.88
CA GLY A 341 9.64 3.21 3.44
C GLY A 341 9.28 4.65 3.06
N GLY A 342 9.11 5.55 4.05
CA GLY A 342 9.13 6.99 3.80
C GLY A 342 10.53 7.42 3.34
N THR A 343 10.65 8.36 2.42
CA THR A 343 11.99 8.79 1.95
C THR A 343 12.64 9.77 2.94
N ALA A 344 13.94 9.61 3.20
CA ALA A 344 14.80 10.46 4.05
C ALA A 344 15.07 11.88 3.50
N ALA A 345 14.07 12.55 2.91
CA ALA A 345 14.13 13.94 2.46
C ALA A 345 13.81 14.97 3.58
N ALA A 346 13.52 14.50 4.81
CA ALA A 346 13.06 15.32 5.94
C ALA A 346 14.17 16.09 6.70
N GLN A 347 15.41 16.15 6.19
CA GLN A 347 16.55 16.62 6.98
C GLN A 347 17.00 18.08 6.72
N ARG A 348 16.22 18.93 6.01
CA ARG A 348 16.58 20.35 5.80
C ARG A 348 15.42 21.36 5.84
N THR A 349 14.44 21.23 6.74
CA THR A 349 13.36 22.25 6.81
C THR A 349 12.91 22.66 8.22
N ASP A 350 13.71 22.50 9.28
CA ASP A 350 13.39 23.12 10.59
C ASP A 350 13.91 24.56 10.74
N ALA A 351 14.31 25.19 9.64
CA ALA A 351 14.54 26.63 9.60
C ALA A 351 13.87 27.24 8.37
N ARG A 352 12.53 27.13 8.29
CA ARG A 352 11.64 28.15 7.69
C ARG A 352 10.19 27.72 7.84
N SER A 353 9.50 28.43 8.72
CA SER A 353 8.05 28.64 8.79
C SER A 353 7.24 28.24 7.54
N ALA A 354 6.14 27.51 7.79
CA ALA A 354 4.91 27.44 7.02
C ALA A 354 5.01 27.76 5.52
N ARG A 355 5.42 26.78 4.70
CA ARG A 355 5.12 26.77 3.25
C ARG A 355 4.83 25.36 2.76
N SER A 356 3.60 25.17 2.26
CA SER A 356 3.14 24.30 1.17
C SER A 356 3.70 22.87 1.09
N ALA A 357 2.81 21.87 1.04
CA ALA A 357 3.11 20.57 0.41
C ALA A 357 3.93 20.80 -0.87
N ALA A 358 5.03 20.06 -1.05
CA ALA A 358 5.89 20.25 -2.22
C ALA A 358 5.09 19.83 -3.47
N ALA A 359 4.50 20.82 -4.14
CA ALA A 359 3.88 20.65 -5.43
C ALA A 359 4.95 20.22 -6.44
N LEU A 360 4.57 19.41 -7.44
CA LEU A 360 5.43 19.19 -8.61
C LEU A 360 5.89 20.56 -9.14
N PRO A 361 7.18 20.71 -9.50
CA PRO A 361 7.65 21.99 -9.99
C PRO A 361 6.95 22.31 -11.33
N SER A 362 6.71 23.59 -11.59
CA SER A 362 6.15 24.04 -12.86
C SER A 362 7.16 24.03 -14.02
N ARG A 363 8.44 23.76 -13.71
CA ARG A 363 9.52 23.58 -14.67
C ARG A 363 10.33 22.35 -14.29
N PHE A 364 10.73 21.56 -15.27
CA PHE A 364 11.52 20.35 -15.05
C PHE A 364 12.91 20.47 -15.68
N SER A 365 13.90 19.85 -15.06
CA SER A 365 15.25 19.69 -15.59
C SER A 365 15.77 18.31 -15.23
N TRP A 366 16.45 17.68 -16.18
CA TRP A 366 16.84 16.28 -16.10
C TRP A 366 18.32 16.10 -16.44
N SER A 367 18.90 15.04 -15.89
CA SER A 367 20.14 14.43 -16.36
C SER A 367 19.80 13.04 -16.89
N SER A 368 20.20 12.74 -18.12
CA SER A 368 20.01 11.42 -18.71
C SER A 368 21.26 10.55 -18.54
N SER A 369 21.04 9.27 -18.30
CA SER A 369 22.03 8.24 -18.58
C SER A 369 22.36 8.15 -20.07
N GLY A 370 23.38 7.36 -20.43
CA GLY A 370 23.49 6.78 -21.77
C GLY A 370 22.37 5.77 -22.06
N ALA A 371 22.42 5.11 -23.21
CA ALA A 371 21.55 3.97 -23.50
C ALA A 371 21.90 2.79 -22.56
N LEU A 372 20.97 2.42 -21.68
CA LEU A 372 21.15 1.37 -20.67
C LEU A 372 20.71 0.00 -21.16
N ILE A 373 19.58 -0.08 -21.87
CA ILE A 373 18.99 -1.33 -22.34
C ILE A 373 18.89 -1.28 -23.86
N SER A 374 19.48 -2.30 -24.50
CA SER A 374 19.51 -2.48 -25.95
C SER A 374 18.88 -3.83 -26.33
N PRO A 375 18.40 -4.00 -27.58
CA PRO A 375 17.95 -5.29 -28.09
C PRO A 375 18.99 -6.38 -27.88
N LYS A 376 18.53 -7.59 -27.51
CA LYS A 376 19.35 -8.81 -27.43
C LYS A 376 18.79 -9.87 -28.36
N PRO A 377 18.97 -9.70 -29.68
CA PRO A 377 18.39 -10.60 -30.65
C PRO A 377 18.88 -12.04 -30.43
N ASP A 378 17.99 -13.00 -30.65
CA ASP A 378 18.33 -14.42 -30.75
C ASP A 378 17.96 -14.97 -32.13
N SER A 379 18.13 -16.27 -32.36
CA SER A 379 17.89 -16.90 -33.67
C SER A 379 16.47 -16.70 -34.21
N THR A 380 15.51 -16.39 -33.34
CA THR A 380 14.10 -16.15 -33.71
C THR A 380 13.66 -14.70 -33.58
N HIS A 381 14.48 -13.85 -32.95
CA HIS A 381 14.14 -12.47 -32.63
C HIS A 381 15.18 -11.50 -33.21
N ASN A 382 15.05 -11.11 -34.47
CA ASN A 382 15.87 -10.03 -35.04
C ASN A 382 15.27 -8.66 -34.67
N ILE A 383 15.51 -8.20 -33.44
CA ILE A 383 14.91 -7.00 -32.87
C ILE A 383 15.73 -5.74 -33.24
N ALA A 384 15.07 -4.75 -33.83
CA ALA A 384 15.69 -3.47 -34.18
C ALA A 384 15.68 -2.49 -32.99
N GLY A 385 14.55 -2.43 -32.28
CA GLY A 385 14.33 -1.51 -31.16
C GLY A 385 13.71 -2.19 -29.94
N ILE A 386 14.11 -1.73 -28.75
CA ILE A 386 13.42 -2.00 -27.49
C ILE A 386 12.74 -0.70 -27.05
N LYS A 387 11.45 -0.79 -26.75
CA LYS A 387 10.53 0.35 -26.75
C LYS A 387 9.55 0.30 -25.58
N ASP A 388 8.88 1.42 -25.34
CA ASP A 388 7.66 1.55 -24.53
C ASP A 388 7.78 0.84 -23.16
N PRO A 389 8.76 1.23 -22.31
CA PRO A 389 9.05 0.49 -21.10
C PRO A 389 8.00 0.74 -20.02
N SER A 390 7.65 -0.32 -19.31
CA SER A 390 7.00 -0.25 -18.01
C SER A 390 7.85 -0.89 -16.92
N VAL A 391 7.88 -0.28 -15.74
CA VAL A 391 8.83 -0.61 -14.67
C VAL A 391 8.23 -0.52 -13.25
N VAL A 392 8.56 -1.51 -12.42
CA VAL A 392 8.36 -1.49 -10.96
C VAL A 392 9.62 -1.93 -10.24
N TYR A 393 9.80 -1.47 -9.00
CA TYR A 393 10.75 -2.03 -8.06
C TYR A 393 10.03 -2.90 -7.03
N TYR A 394 10.33 -4.19 -7.00
CA TYR A 394 9.67 -5.18 -6.14
C TYR A 394 10.67 -6.26 -5.70
N ASN A 395 10.62 -6.67 -4.43
CA ASN A 395 11.52 -7.68 -3.85
C ASN A 395 13.01 -7.48 -4.19
N GLY A 396 13.49 -6.23 -4.12
CA GLY A 396 14.90 -5.90 -4.33
C GLY A 396 15.35 -5.85 -5.79
N LYS A 397 14.43 -5.87 -6.75
CA LYS A 397 14.74 -5.83 -8.18
C LYS A 397 13.84 -4.87 -8.94
N TYR A 398 14.39 -4.27 -9.99
CA TYR A 398 13.61 -3.70 -11.07
C TYR A 398 13.04 -4.84 -11.93
N HIS A 399 11.76 -4.72 -12.27
CA HIS A 399 11.07 -5.56 -13.24
C HIS A 399 10.65 -4.66 -14.38
N VAL A 400 11.23 -4.86 -15.56
CA VAL A 400 10.95 -4.07 -16.76
C VAL A 400 10.25 -4.94 -17.78
N PHE A 401 9.13 -4.44 -18.28
CA PHE A 401 8.44 -4.94 -19.45
C PHE A 401 8.62 -3.92 -20.57
N ALA A 402 8.87 -4.37 -21.79
CA ALA A 402 9.07 -3.46 -22.92
C ALA A 402 8.51 -4.09 -24.21
N SER A 403 8.15 -3.24 -25.16
CA SER A 403 7.95 -3.64 -26.54
C SER A 403 9.28 -4.03 -27.19
N VAL A 404 9.27 -5.06 -28.03
CA VAL A 404 10.34 -5.36 -28.97
C VAL A 404 9.80 -5.19 -30.38
N ALA A 405 10.50 -4.40 -31.19
CA ALA A 405 10.04 -3.96 -32.51
C ALA A 405 11.04 -4.32 -33.61
N ASN A 406 10.51 -4.77 -34.74
CA ASN A 406 11.23 -4.88 -36.00
C ASN A 406 10.26 -4.68 -37.19
N SER A 407 10.75 -4.81 -38.41
CA SER A 407 9.93 -4.67 -39.62
C SER A 407 8.75 -5.66 -39.71
N SER A 408 8.81 -6.79 -38.98
CA SER A 408 7.77 -7.82 -38.98
C SER A 408 6.67 -7.57 -37.94
N GLY A 409 6.88 -6.66 -36.99
CA GLY A 409 5.86 -6.27 -36.01
C GLY A 409 6.41 -6.09 -34.60
N TYR A 410 5.52 -6.28 -33.62
CA TYR A 410 5.77 -6.04 -32.20
C TYR A 410 5.39 -7.24 -31.34
N ASN A 411 6.20 -7.50 -30.31
CA ASN A 411 5.84 -8.34 -29.18
C ASN A 411 6.44 -7.75 -27.88
N LEU A 412 6.39 -8.49 -26.77
CA LEU A 412 6.84 -8.02 -25.46
C LEU A 412 8.06 -8.79 -24.95
N VAL A 413 8.87 -8.12 -24.13
CA VAL A 413 10.00 -8.72 -23.41
C VAL A 413 9.94 -8.35 -21.92
N TYR A 414 10.34 -9.28 -21.07
CA TYR A 414 10.58 -9.06 -19.65
C TYR A 414 12.09 -9.15 -19.35
N LEU A 415 12.57 -8.27 -18.47
CA LEU A 415 13.90 -8.36 -17.88
C LEU A 415 13.89 -7.86 -16.43
N SER A 416 14.87 -8.30 -15.65
CA SER A 416 15.00 -7.91 -14.25
C SER A 416 16.45 -7.83 -13.80
N PHE A 417 16.72 -6.87 -12.92
CA PHE A 417 18.05 -6.56 -12.38
C PHE A 417 17.92 -5.82 -11.05
N SER A 418 18.92 -5.92 -10.19
CA SER A 418 18.94 -5.22 -8.89
C SER A 418 19.42 -3.78 -9.00
N ASP A 419 20.31 -3.49 -9.95
CA ASP A 419 20.96 -2.20 -10.10
C ASP A 419 20.99 -1.76 -11.57
N TRP A 420 20.87 -0.44 -11.83
CA TRP A 420 20.85 0.10 -13.19
C TRP A 420 22.13 -0.16 -13.98
N SER A 421 23.28 -0.34 -13.31
CA SER A 421 24.54 -0.76 -13.98
C SER A 421 24.45 -2.15 -14.60
N GLN A 422 23.52 -2.98 -14.14
CA GLN A 422 23.29 -4.35 -14.63
C GLN A 422 22.19 -4.42 -15.70
N ALA A 423 21.47 -3.31 -15.95
CA ALA A 423 20.34 -3.31 -16.88
C ALA A 423 20.73 -3.78 -18.29
N GLY A 424 21.91 -3.38 -18.78
CA GLY A 424 22.41 -3.79 -20.09
C GLY A 424 22.79 -5.27 -20.19
N SER A 425 23.14 -5.93 -19.08
CA SER A 425 23.50 -7.36 -19.04
C SER A 425 22.34 -8.28 -18.65
N ALA A 426 21.23 -7.74 -18.14
CA ALA A 426 20.04 -8.49 -17.74
C ALA A 426 19.48 -9.40 -18.85
N THR A 427 19.07 -10.61 -18.49
CA THR A 427 18.50 -11.59 -19.42
C THR A 427 17.16 -11.09 -19.97
N HIS A 428 16.97 -11.21 -21.30
CA HIS A 428 15.70 -10.93 -21.96
C HIS A 428 14.85 -12.20 -22.02
N HIS A 429 13.64 -12.12 -21.49
CA HIS A 429 12.62 -13.16 -21.56
C HIS A 429 11.53 -12.69 -22.54
N TYR A 430 11.60 -13.17 -23.78
CA TYR A 430 10.58 -12.89 -24.81
C TYR A 430 9.24 -13.54 -24.43
N LEU A 431 8.17 -12.75 -24.39
CA LEU A 431 6.88 -13.18 -23.86
C LEU A 431 6.02 -13.92 -24.89
N ASP A 432 6.43 -13.94 -26.16
CA ASP A 432 5.84 -14.77 -27.20
C ASP A 432 5.98 -16.29 -26.92
N ARG A 433 6.99 -16.66 -26.12
CA ARG A 433 7.27 -18.02 -25.63
C ARG A 433 6.44 -18.42 -24.40
N THR A 434 5.61 -17.51 -23.90
CA THR A 434 4.74 -17.70 -22.74
C THR A 434 3.28 -17.82 -23.21
N PRO A 435 2.31 -18.07 -22.31
CA PRO A 435 0.90 -18.06 -22.72
C PRO A 435 0.41 -16.73 -23.31
N ILE A 436 1.09 -15.58 -23.11
CA ILE A 436 0.84 -14.32 -23.85
C ILE A 436 0.90 -14.56 -25.37
N GLY A 437 1.84 -15.39 -25.80
CA GLY A 437 1.95 -15.91 -27.15
C GLY A 437 2.43 -14.92 -28.21
N ALA A 438 2.72 -15.47 -29.38
CA ALA A 438 3.13 -14.72 -30.56
C ALA A 438 2.02 -13.81 -31.12
N GLY A 439 2.38 -12.98 -32.10
CA GLY A 439 1.50 -11.98 -32.72
C GLY A 439 1.69 -10.59 -32.14
N TYR A 440 0.85 -9.65 -32.57
CA TYR A 440 0.97 -8.24 -32.19
C TYR A 440 0.66 -8.01 -30.70
N ARG A 441 1.67 -7.57 -29.93
CA ARG A 441 1.55 -7.03 -28.57
C ARG A 441 2.52 -5.87 -28.41
N ALA A 442 2.08 -4.74 -27.89
CA ALA A 442 2.92 -3.55 -27.71
C ALA A 442 2.47 -2.70 -26.51
N ALA A 443 3.34 -1.80 -26.08
CA ALA A 443 3.12 -0.81 -25.02
C ALA A 443 2.60 -1.41 -23.70
N PRO A 444 3.43 -2.20 -23.00
CA PRO A 444 3.05 -2.81 -21.74
C PRO A 444 2.93 -1.78 -20.60
N GLN A 445 2.03 -2.03 -19.66
CA GLN A 445 1.96 -1.40 -18.34
C GLN A 445 1.79 -2.50 -17.28
N VAL A 446 2.72 -2.58 -16.32
CA VAL A 446 2.64 -3.55 -15.22
C VAL A 446 2.16 -2.90 -13.92
N PHE A 447 1.32 -3.57 -13.14
CA PHE A 447 1.02 -3.18 -11.74
C PHE A 447 0.46 -4.36 -10.96
N TYR A 448 0.54 -4.30 -9.64
CA TYR A 448 -0.09 -5.27 -8.75
C TYR A 448 -1.50 -4.82 -8.41
N TYR A 449 -2.48 -5.62 -8.77
CA TYR A 449 -3.86 -5.38 -8.39
C TYR A 449 -4.14 -6.02 -7.03
N ALA A 450 -3.95 -5.23 -5.98
CA ALA A 450 -3.99 -5.69 -4.59
C ALA A 450 -5.29 -6.44 -4.21
N PRO A 451 -6.49 -6.02 -4.65
CA PRO A 451 -7.73 -6.72 -4.29
C PRO A 451 -7.81 -8.18 -4.75
N GLN A 452 -7.12 -8.55 -5.83
CA GLN A 452 -7.10 -9.93 -6.34
C GLN A 452 -5.79 -10.66 -6.09
N LYS A 453 -4.78 -9.97 -5.55
CA LYS A 453 -3.43 -10.49 -5.34
C LYS A 453 -2.78 -11.01 -6.63
N LEU A 454 -2.97 -10.27 -7.72
CA LEU A 454 -2.43 -10.60 -9.04
C LEU A 454 -1.70 -9.40 -9.62
N TRP A 455 -0.58 -9.67 -10.27
CA TRP A 455 0.01 -8.73 -11.21
C TRP A 455 -0.82 -8.70 -12.48
N TYR A 456 -0.99 -7.51 -13.02
CA TYR A 456 -1.59 -7.24 -14.31
C TYR A 456 -0.53 -6.66 -15.23
N LEU A 457 -0.48 -7.18 -16.46
CA LEU A 457 0.26 -6.61 -17.58
C LEU A 457 -0.76 -6.18 -18.61
N VAL A 458 -1.00 -4.88 -18.71
CA VAL A 458 -1.90 -4.25 -19.68
C VAL A 458 -1.10 -3.92 -20.94
N TYR A 459 -1.66 -4.13 -22.13
CA TYR A 459 -0.99 -3.87 -23.41
C TYR A 459 -2.01 -3.84 -24.56
N GLN A 460 -1.59 -3.45 -25.74
CA GLN A 460 -2.45 -3.46 -26.94
C GLN A 460 -2.22 -4.69 -27.81
N THR A 461 -3.32 -5.20 -28.39
CA THR A 461 -3.33 -6.31 -29.37
C THR A 461 -4.09 -5.93 -30.66
N GLY A 462 -4.40 -4.64 -30.82
CA GLY A 462 -5.48 -4.13 -31.69
C GLY A 462 -6.77 -3.85 -30.90
N ASN A 463 -6.86 -4.40 -29.69
CA ASN A 463 -7.80 -4.01 -28.63
C ASN A 463 -6.99 -3.67 -27.36
N ALA A 464 -7.65 -3.09 -26.35
CA ALA A 464 -7.09 -2.96 -25.01
C ALA A 464 -7.13 -4.33 -24.30
N SER A 465 -5.95 -4.88 -24.00
CA SER A 465 -5.81 -6.23 -23.47
C SER A 465 -5.02 -6.26 -22.16
N TYR A 466 -5.12 -7.38 -21.46
CA TYR A 466 -4.33 -7.66 -20.27
C TYR A 466 -4.01 -9.16 -20.14
N SER A 467 -2.94 -9.43 -19.41
CA SER A 467 -2.61 -10.73 -18.83
C SER A 467 -2.44 -10.62 -17.32
N THR A 468 -2.60 -11.72 -16.60
CA THR A 468 -2.38 -11.76 -15.15
C THR A 468 -1.30 -12.76 -14.76
N ASN A 469 -0.68 -12.54 -13.60
CA ASN A 469 0.33 -13.43 -13.04
C ASN A 469 0.38 -13.28 -11.50
N PRO A 470 0.35 -14.36 -10.70
CA PRO A 470 0.51 -14.25 -9.24
C PRO A 470 1.94 -13.86 -8.83
N ASP A 471 2.94 -14.06 -9.69
CA ASP A 471 4.35 -13.81 -9.39
C ASP A 471 5.07 -13.15 -10.57
N ILE A 472 5.34 -11.84 -10.44
CA ILE A 472 6.07 -11.05 -11.44
C ILE A 472 7.49 -11.56 -11.73
N SER A 473 8.09 -12.36 -10.85
CA SER A 473 9.41 -12.96 -11.08
C SER A 473 9.37 -14.21 -11.97
N ASN A 474 8.19 -14.76 -12.25
CA ASN A 474 7.98 -15.89 -13.15
C ASN A 474 7.42 -15.41 -14.51
N PRO A 475 8.26 -15.10 -15.52
CA PRO A 475 7.76 -14.66 -16.82
C PRO A 475 6.93 -15.72 -17.56
N ASN A 476 7.08 -17.01 -17.25
CA ASN A 476 6.27 -18.06 -17.88
C ASN A 476 4.85 -18.14 -17.29
N GLY A 477 4.59 -17.46 -16.17
CA GLY A 477 3.31 -17.47 -15.47
C GLY A 477 2.25 -16.51 -16.02
N TRP A 478 2.59 -15.67 -17.00
CA TRP A 478 1.64 -14.73 -17.59
C TRP A 478 0.54 -15.45 -18.37
N SER A 479 -0.72 -15.16 -18.06
CA SER A 479 -1.87 -15.73 -18.76
C SER A 479 -1.93 -15.34 -20.24
N ALA A 480 -2.69 -16.08 -21.04
CA ALA A 480 -3.07 -15.63 -22.38
C ALA A 480 -3.83 -14.29 -22.33
N PRO A 481 -3.78 -13.49 -23.42
CA PRO A 481 -4.41 -12.17 -23.46
C PRO A 481 -5.93 -12.26 -23.29
N ARG A 482 -6.49 -11.36 -22.48
CA ARG A 482 -7.93 -11.10 -22.41
C ARG A 482 -8.17 -9.63 -22.71
N ASN A 483 -9.35 -9.30 -23.23
CA ASN A 483 -9.68 -7.92 -23.61
C ASN A 483 -10.52 -7.22 -22.55
N PHE A 484 -10.26 -5.92 -22.34
CA PHE A 484 -11.12 -5.06 -21.53
C PHE A 484 -12.45 -4.76 -22.22
N TYR A 485 -12.46 -4.75 -23.57
CA TYR A 485 -13.65 -4.53 -24.39
C TYR A 485 -13.88 -5.69 -25.34
N SER A 486 -15.14 -5.95 -25.68
CA SER A 486 -15.49 -6.90 -26.74
C SER A 486 -15.06 -6.42 -28.13
N SER A 487 -15.04 -5.10 -28.34
CA SER A 487 -14.61 -4.44 -29.58
C SER A 487 -14.19 -2.99 -29.28
N MET A 488 -13.55 -2.32 -30.25
CA MET A 488 -13.19 -0.90 -30.13
C MET A 488 -14.44 -0.04 -29.83
N PRO A 489 -14.47 0.76 -28.75
CA PRO A 489 -15.58 1.65 -28.44
C PRO A 489 -15.94 2.60 -29.59
N ASP A 490 -17.23 2.85 -29.79
CA ASP A 490 -17.73 3.66 -30.92
C ASP A 490 -17.15 5.08 -30.93
N ILE A 491 -17.00 5.71 -29.76
CA ILE A 491 -16.40 7.04 -29.63
C ILE A 491 -14.95 7.08 -30.17
N ILE A 492 -14.18 6.00 -29.97
CA ILE A 492 -12.82 5.92 -30.51
C ILE A 492 -12.90 5.73 -32.03
N ARG A 493 -13.74 4.80 -32.50
CA ARG A 493 -13.91 4.51 -33.94
C ARG A 493 -14.35 5.74 -34.74
N GLN A 494 -15.14 6.62 -34.14
CA GLN A 494 -15.63 7.84 -34.79
C GLN A 494 -14.57 8.95 -34.88
N ASN A 495 -13.55 8.93 -34.02
CA ASN A 495 -12.57 10.02 -33.88
C ASN A 495 -11.13 9.63 -34.27
N ILE A 496 -10.82 8.34 -34.39
CA ILE A 496 -9.48 7.81 -34.70
C ILE A 496 -8.93 8.22 -36.07
N GLY A 497 -9.78 8.51 -37.05
CA GLY A 497 -9.34 8.84 -38.41
C GLY A 497 -8.42 7.76 -39.01
N ASN A 498 -7.21 8.16 -39.42
CA ASN A 498 -6.17 7.25 -39.95
C ASN A 498 -5.13 6.86 -38.88
N GLY A 499 -5.41 7.12 -37.60
CA GLY A 499 -4.53 6.76 -36.49
C GLY A 499 -4.71 5.32 -36.01
N TYR A 500 -4.17 5.02 -34.83
CA TYR A 500 -4.16 3.69 -34.24
C TYR A 500 -4.60 3.76 -32.78
N TRP A 501 -5.39 2.78 -32.33
CA TRP A 501 -5.81 2.71 -30.93
C TRP A 501 -4.71 2.07 -30.07
N VAL A 502 -4.00 2.89 -29.31
CA VAL A 502 -2.72 2.54 -28.67
C VAL A 502 -2.61 3.02 -27.22
N ASP A 503 -1.58 2.55 -26.54
CA ASP A 503 -1.04 3.03 -25.28
C ASP A 503 -2.04 3.01 -24.13
N MET A 504 -2.43 1.79 -23.80
CA MET A 504 -3.41 1.45 -22.77
C MET A 504 -2.81 1.68 -21.36
N TRP A 505 -3.46 2.51 -20.54
CA TRP A 505 -2.99 2.85 -19.20
C TRP A 505 -4.08 2.75 -18.14
N VAL A 506 -3.90 1.86 -17.16
CA VAL A 506 -4.81 1.72 -16.02
C VAL A 506 -4.30 2.47 -14.80
N ILE A 507 -5.21 3.12 -14.09
CA ILE A 507 -4.99 3.65 -12.74
C ILE A 507 -6.29 3.59 -11.96
N CYS A 508 -6.22 3.25 -10.67
CA CYS A 508 -7.39 3.21 -9.79
C CYS A 508 -7.24 4.20 -8.63
N ASP A 509 -8.37 4.81 -8.24
CA ASP A 509 -8.53 5.41 -6.92
C ASP A 509 -9.19 4.39 -5.97
N SER A 510 -9.70 4.84 -4.82
CA SER A 510 -10.33 3.96 -3.84
C SER A 510 -11.67 3.36 -4.31
N ALA A 511 -12.34 3.98 -5.27
CA ALA A 511 -13.69 3.60 -5.72
C ALA A 511 -13.69 3.01 -7.14
N ASN A 512 -12.88 3.57 -8.04
CA ASN A 512 -12.93 3.29 -9.47
C ASN A 512 -11.54 2.97 -10.03
N CYS A 513 -11.53 2.12 -11.06
CA CYS A 513 -10.41 1.94 -11.97
C CYS A 513 -10.73 2.62 -13.30
N TYR A 514 -9.74 3.30 -13.85
CA TYR A 514 -9.82 4.05 -15.10
C TYR A 514 -8.87 3.44 -16.11
N LEU A 515 -9.31 3.37 -17.36
CA LEU A 515 -8.51 2.90 -18.48
C LEU A 515 -8.40 4.04 -19.49
N PHE A 516 -7.19 4.56 -19.65
CA PHE A 516 -6.83 5.57 -20.63
C PHE A 516 -6.25 4.90 -21.90
N SER A 517 -6.42 5.56 -23.04
CA SER A 517 -5.84 5.14 -24.32
C SER A 517 -5.78 6.32 -25.29
N SER A 518 -4.92 6.25 -26.30
CA SER A 518 -4.77 7.27 -27.35
C SER A 518 -5.17 6.71 -28.73
N ASP A 519 -5.27 7.59 -29.73
CA ASP A 519 -5.65 7.21 -31.11
C ASP A 519 -4.71 7.71 -32.20
N ASP A 520 -3.54 8.27 -31.87
CA ASP A 520 -2.62 8.96 -32.78
C ASP A 520 -3.26 10.11 -33.58
N ASN A 521 -4.42 10.60 -33.13
CA ASN A 521 -5.22 11.60 -33.82
C ASN A 521 -5.67 12.75 -32.90
N GLY A 522 -4.95 12.95 -31.78
CA GLY A 522 -5.16 14.09 -30.91
C GLY A 522 -6.19 13.89 -29.81
N HIS A 523 -6.59 12.65 -29.50
CA HIS A 523 -7.53 12.37 -28.43
C HIS A 523 -6.93 11.44 -27.35
N LEU A 524 -7.14 11.81 -26.10
CA LEU A 524 -6.93 10.96 -24.94
C LEU A 524 -8.29 10.49 -24.44
N TYR A 525 -8.55 9.19 -24.49
CA TYR A 525 -9.80 8.59 -24.00
C TYR A 525 -9.66 8.14 -22.54
N ARG A 526 -10.79 8.04 -21.84
CA ARG A 526 -10.88 7.45 -20.51
C ARG A 526 -12.19 6.70 -20.36
N SER A 527 -12.12 5.44 -19.94
CA SER A 527 -13.26 4.68 -19.43
C SER A 527 -13.14 4.47 -17.93
N GLN A 528 -14.22 4.01 -17.30
CA GLN A 528 -14.20 3.69 -15.86
C GLN A 528 -14.98 2.40 -15.55
N THR A 529 -14.53 1.72 -14.51
CA THR A 529 -15.23 0.64 -13.82
C THR A 529 -15.02 0.78 -12.31
N THR A 530 -15.79 0.08 -11.49
CA THR A 530 -15.54 0.08 -10.04
C THR A 530 -14.34 -0.81 -9.70
N VAL A 531 -13.66 -0.54 -8.59
CA VAL A 531 -12.61 -1.43 -8.06
C VAL A 531 -13.17 -2.85 -7.89
N GLY A 532 -14.39 -3.02 -7.38
CA GLY A 532 -15.00 -4.35 -7.22
C GLY A 532 -15.25 -5.13 -8.53
N GLN A 533 -15.33 -4.45 -9.68
CA GLN A 533 -15.64 -5.07 -10.98
C GLN A 533 -14.41 -5.27 -11.87
N PHE A 534 -13.31 -4.56 -11.62
CA PHE A 534 -12.07 -4.70 -12.39
C PHE A 534 -11.63 -6.17 -12.48
N PRO A 535 -11.17 -6.68 -13.65
CA PRO A 535 -10.90 -5.97 -14.91
C PRO A 535 -12.13 -5.83 -15.82
N ASN A 536 -13.32 -6.20 -15.37
CA ASN A 536 -14.55 -6.13 -16.16
C ASN A 536 -15.26 -4.78 -15.97
N GLY A 537 -16.29 -4.53 -16.77
CA GLY A 537 -17.23 -3.43 -16.54
C GLY A 537 -16.74 -2.05 -16.94
N PHE A 538 -15.67 -1.95 -17.75
CA PHE A 538 -15.27 -0.68 -18.33
C PHE A 538 -16.39 -0.15 -19.24
N THR A 539 -16.97 0.95 -18.81
CA THR A 539 -18.07 1.66 -19.48
C THR A 539 -17.78 3.16 -19.46
N ASN A 540 -18.69 3.96 -20.04
CA ASN A 540 -18.59 5.42 -20.05
C ASN A 540 -17.27 5.93 -20.63
N THR A 541 -16.90 5.43 -21.82
CA THR A 541 -15.74 5.93 -22.56
C THR A 541 -15.98 7.36 -23.00
N VAL A 542 -15.15 8.29 -22.54
CA VAL A 542 -15.19 9.71 -22.87
C VAL A 542 -13.85 10.18 -23.42
N ILE A 543 -13.86 11.29 -24.16
CA ILE A 543 -12.63 12.03 -24.48
C ILE A 543 -12.25 12.84 -23.24
N ALA A 544 -11.15 12.45 -22.58
CA ALA A 544 -10.64 13.10 -21.37
C ALA A 544 -9.81 14.35 -21.66
N ALA A 545 -9.14 14.38 -22.81
CA ALA A 545 -8.46 15.55 -23.36
C ALA A 545 -8.39 15.43 -24.89
N GLN A 546 -8.32 16.56 -25.58
CA GLN A 546 -8.13 16.59 -27.03
C GLN A 546 -7.34 17.82 -27.47
N ASP A 547 -6.65 17.71 -28.59
CA ASP A 547 -5.98 18.81 -29.28
C ASP A 547 -6.19 18.68 -30.79
N SER A 548 -6.58 19.77 -31.45
CA SER A 548 -6.77 19.77 -32.91
C SER A 548 -5.47 19.51 -33.66
N ASN A 549 -4.33 19.84 -33.05
CA ASN A 549 -3.04 19.39 -33.55
C ASN A 549 -2.72 18.04 -32.92
N LYS A 550 -2.94 16.95 -33.68
CA LYS A 550 -2.66 15.59 -33.22
C LYS A 550 -1.24 15.40 -32.66
N TYR A 551 -0.26 16.16 -33.16
CA TYR A 551 1.13 16.08 -32.70
C TYR A 551 1.33 16.66 -31.31
N ALA A 552 0.44 17.53 -30.84
CA ALA A 552 0.53 18.10 -29.49
C ALA A 552 -0.04 17.15 -28.41
N LEU A 553 -0.86 16.17 -28.78
CA LEU A 553 -1.45 15.18 -27.88
C LEU A 553 -1.46 13.82 -28.60
N PHE A 554 -0.27 13.29 -28.90
CA PHE A 554 -0.09 12.23 -29.88
C PHE A 554 -0.40 10.85 -29.30
N GLU A 555 0.43 10.38 -28.36
CA GLU A 555 0.36 9.03 -27.81
C GLU A 555 1.03 8.94 -26.40
N ALA A 556 1.25 7.73 -25.90
CA ALA A 556 2.05 7.38 -24.71
C ALA A 556 1.66 8.09 -23.41
N SER A 557 0.36 8.05 -23.06
CA SER A 557 -0.10 8.68 -21.84
C SER A 557 0.36 7.92 -20.58
N ASN A 558 0.84 8.66 -19.57
CA ASN A 558 0.99 8.14 -18.22
C ASN A 558 0.14 8.94 -17.25
N VAL A 559 -0.58 8.26 -16.35
CA VAL A 559 -1.38 8.90 -15.29
C VAL A 559 -0.96 8.37 -13.93
N TYR A 560 -0.52 9.25 -13.05
CA TYR A 560 0.02 8.87 -11.74
C TYR A 560 -0.66 9.59 -10.59
N LYS A 561 -0.74 8.93 -9.44
CA LYS A 561 -0.99 9.60 -8.16
C LYS A 561 0.32 10.21 -7.66
N VAL A 562 0.32 11.50 -7.33
CA VAL A 562 1.51 12.16 -6.75
C VAL A 562 1.51 11.94 -5.24
N GLN A 563 2.51 11.22 -4.73
CA GLN A 563 2.63 10.85 -3.31
C GLN A 563 2.50 12.07 -2.39
N GLY A 564 1.75 11.92 -1.29
CA GLY A 564 1.59 12.98 -0.31
C GLY A 564 0.71 14.16 -0.74
N THR A 565 0.09 14.11 -1.93
CA THR A 565 -0.79 15.18 -2.43
C THR A 565 -2.16 14.63 -2.84
N ASN A 566 -3.17 15.50 -2.97
CA ASN A 566 -4.46 15.17 -3.60
C ASN A 566 -4.43 15.38 -5.13
N GLN A 567 -3.25 15.31 -5.74
CA GLN A 567 -3.05 15.60 -7.15
C GLN A 567 -2.69 14.33 -7.94
N TYR A 568 -3.15 14.30 -9.19
CA TYR A 568 -2.73 13.36 -10.22
C TYR A 568 -1.89 14.10 -11.26
N LEU A 569 -0.88 13.42 -11.81
CA LEU A 569 -0.04 13.89 -12.91
C LEU A 569 -0.42 13.12 -14.17
N LEU A 570 -0.74 13.85 -15.24
CA LEU A 570 -0.87 13.31 -16.60
C LEU A 570 0.37 13.73 -17.39
N LEU A 571 1.00 12.77 -18.04
CA LEU A 571 2.01 12.96 -19.08
C LEU A 571 1.43 12.48 -20.41
N VAL A 572 1.69 13.21 -21.50
CA VAL A 572 1.36 12.76 -22.86
C VAL A 572 2.51 13.11 -23.79
N GLU A 573 2.89 12.18 -24.65
CA GLU A 573 3.92 12.38 -25.65
C GLU A 573 3.40 13.28 -26.78
N ALA A 574 4.29 14.12 -27.28
CA ALA A 574 4.06 15.04 -28.38
C ALA A 574 5.23 15.00 -29.37
N ILE A 575 4.95 15.40 -30.61
CA ILE A 575 5.92 15.60 -31.66
C ILE A 575 6.09 17.11 -31.85
N GLY A 576 7.28 17.61 -31.53
CA GLY A 576 7.59 19.03 -31.59
C GLY A 576 7.70 19.57 -33.02
N SER A 577 7.79 20.89 -33.12
CA SER A 577 8.00 21.62 -34.38
C SER A 577 9.25 21.19 -35.16
N ASP A 578 10.24 20.62 -34.49
CA ASP A 578 11.46 20.05 -35.07
C ASP A 578 11.35 18.54 -35.39
N GLY A 579 10.15 17.97 -35.30
CA GLY A 579 9.87 16.56 -35.53
C GLY A 579 10.32 15.62 -34.41
N ARG A 580 10.81 16.15 -33.28
CA ARG A 580 11.34 15.34 -32.17
C ARG A 580 10.31 15.05 -31.09
N ARG A 581 10.43 13.88 -30.48
CA ARG A 581 9.57 13.42 -29.39
C ARG A 581 9.87 14.14 -28.07
N TYR A 582 8.83 14.55 -27.37
CA TYR A 582 8.91 15.15 -26.04
C TYR A 582 7.63 14.93 -25.24
N PHE A 583 7.67 15.20 -23.93
CA PHE A 583 6.49 15.08 -23.06
C PHE A 583 5.95 16.43 -22.61
N ARG A 584 4.63 16.51 -22.61
CA ARG A 584 3.84 17.57 -21.97
C ARG A 584 3.25 17.02 -20.66
N SER A 585 3.01 17.90 -19.68
CA SER A 585 2.40 17.50 -18.40
C SER A 585 1.24 18.39 -17.95
N TRP A 586 0.28 17.76 -17.27
CA TRP A 586 -0.87 18.37 -16.65
C TRP A 586 -1.11 17.78 -15.27
N THR A 587 -1.91 18.46 -14.46
CA THR A 587 -2.34 17.95 -13.16
C THR A 587 -3.84 18.06 -12.97
N SER A 588 -4.41 17.20 -12.14
CA SER A 588 -5.81 17.27 -11.73
C SER A 588 -5.99 16.85 -10.27
N GLY A 589 -7.06 17.30 -9.63
CA GLY A 589 -7.47 16.79 -8.31
C GLY A 589 -8.21 15.45 -8.35
N SER A 590 -8.61 14.99 -9.55
CA SER A 590 -9.37 13.75 -9.74
C SER A 590 -9.05 13.12 -11.09
N LEU A 591 -9.06 11.78 -11.16
CA LEU A 591 -8.85 11.01 -12.39
C LEU A 591 -9.95 11.24 -13.44
N ALA A 592 -11.13 11.65 -13.00
CA ALA A 592 -12.25 12.02 -13.86
C ALA A 592 -12.38 13.55 -14.07
N GLY A 593 -11.53 14.35 -13.43
CA GLY A 593 -11.60 15.81 -13.45
C GLY A 593 -10.94 16.43 -14.67
N SER A 594 -10.98 17.77 -14.72
CA SER A 594 -10.29 18.55 -15.74
C SER A 594 -8.78 18.57 -15.50
N TRP A 595 -8.00 18.55 -16.58
CA TRP A 595 -6.54 18.58 -16.56
C TRP A 595 -6.01 20.00 -16.76
N THR A 596 -5.26 20.50 -15.77
CA THR A 596 -4.63 21.83 -15.80
C THR A 596 -3.19 21.71 -16.26
N PRO A 597 -2.74 22.47 -17.29
CA PRO A 597 -1.35 22.43 -17.76
C PRO A 597 -0.34 22.70 -16.63
N LEU A 598 0.74 21.91 -16.59
CA LEU A 598 1.86 22.09 -15.67
C LEU A 598 3.12 22.52 -16.44
N ALA A 599 3.69 21.63 -17.25
CA ALA A 599 4.79 21.90 -18.17
C ALA A 599 4.43 21.32 -19.55
N ALA A 600 3.62 22.07 -20.31
CA ALA A 600 2.90 21.57 -21.48
C ALA A 600 3.23 22.29 -22.80
N SER A 601 4.36 22.99 -22.90
CA SER A 601 4.80 23.67 -24.13
C SER A 601 6.23 23.27 -24.52
N GLU A 602 6.67 23.52 -25.76
CA GLU A 602 8.06 23.24 -26.16
C GLU A 602 9.09 24.08 -25.39
N SER A 603 8.72 25.30 -24.99
CA SER A 603 9.55 26.21 -24.19
C SER A 603 9.52 25.92 -22.68
N ASN A 604 8.53 25.14 -22.22
CA ASN A 604 8.43 24.63 -20.86
C ASN A 604 7.88 23.18 -20.88
N PRO A 605 8.69 22.21 -21.36
CA PRO A 605 8.25 20.84 -21.48
C PRO A 605 8.42 20.09 -20.15
N PHE A 606 7.71 18.97 -19.99
CA PHE A 606 8.01 18.04 -18.92
C PHE A 606 9.39 17.41 -19.17
N ALA A 607 9.60 16.78 -20.32
CA ALA A 607 10.91 16.27 -20.72
C ALA A 607 11.11 16.43 -22.23
N ARG A 608 12.19 17.09 -22.64
CA ARG A 608 12.59 17.37 -24.02
C ARG A 608 14.11 17.54 -24.07
N ALA A 609 14.74 17.37 -25.22
CA ALA A 609 16.18 17.64 -25.38
C ALA A 609 16.62 19.04 -24.84
N SER A 610 15.74 20.05 -24.85
CA SER A 610 16.02 21.39 -24.32
C SER A 610 16.12 21.48 -22.78
N ASN A 611 15.58 20.52 -22.02
CA ASN A 611 15.68 20.48 -20.56
C ASN A 611 16.34 19.21 -20.01
N VAL A 612 17.02 18.44 -20.87
CA VAL A 612 17.76 17.24 -20.52
C VAL A 612 19.25 17.46 -20.78
N THR A 613 20.08 17.26 -19.76
CA THR A 613 21.53 17.21 -19.90
C THR A 613 22.02 15.77 -20.06
N PHE A 614 23.13 15.58 -20.75
CA PHE A 614 23.74 14.27 -20.98
C PHE A 614 25.21 14.30 -20.55
N PRO A 615 25.53 13.96 -19.30
CA PRO A 615 26.90 14.05 -18.78
C PRO A 615 27.93 13.24 -19.59
N ALA A 616 27.50 12.13 -20.19
CA ALA A 616 28.34 11.26 -21.02
C ALA A 616 28.22 11.55 -22.54
N GLY A 617 27.61 12.67 -22.92
CA GLY A 617 27.33 13.03 -24.32
C GLY A 617 25.91 12.65 -24.76
N ALA A 618 25.29 13.53 -25.56
CA ALA A 618 23.92 13.34 -26.02
C ALA A 618 23.83 12.22 -27.07
N TRP A 619 23.11 11.16 -26.74
CA TRP A 619 22.91 9.99 -27.61
C TRP A 619 21.53 9.99 -28.31
N THR A 620 20.61 10.85 -27.88
CA THR A 620 19.27 11.02 -28.43
C THR A 620 18.83 12.48 -28.40
N LYS A 621 17.95 12.86 -29.34
CA LYS A 621 17.18 14.13 -29.31
C LYS A 621 15.70 13.88 -28.99
N ASP A 622 15.29 12.62 -29.00
CA ASP A 622 13.93 12.16 -28.79
C ASP A 622 13.82 11.64 -27.36
N ILE A 623 12.95 12.28 -26.57
CA ILE A 623 12.49 11.77 -25.29
C ILE A 623 11.07 11.25 -25.53
N SER A 624 10.98 9.96 -25.84
CA SER A 624 9.75 9.29 -26.27
C SER A 624 9.28 8.30 -25.20
N HIS A 625 8.16 7.59 -25.46
CA HIS A 625 7.46 6.63 -24.60
C HIS A 625 8.31 6.12 -23.44
N GLY A 626 7.85 6.42 -22.22
CA GLY A 626 8.51 6.01 -20.98
C GLY A 626 7.53 5.80 -19.83
N GLU A 627 8.10 5.49 -18.66
CA GLU A 627 7.37 5.39 -17.40
C GLU A 627 8.22 5.93 -16.25
N MET A 628 7.57 6.61 -15.30
CA MET A 628 8.18 6.99 -14.02
C MET A 628 8.57 5.76 -13.21
N ILE A 629 9.71 5.85 -12.51
CA ILE A 629 10.00 4.95 -11.41
C ILE A 629 9.02 5.27 -10.27
N ARG A 630 8.11 4.32 -9.98
CA ARG A 630 7.04 4.49 -9.01
C ARG A 630 7.53 4.36 -7.57
N ALA A 631 6.82 5.03 -6.66
CA ALA A 631 7.02 4.92 -5.20
C ALA A 631 6.37 3.64 -4.63
N GLY A 632 5.39 3.08 -5.35
CA GLY A 632 4.78 1.79 -5.07
C GLY A 632 4.66 0.97 -6.35
N TYR A 633 3.94 -0.14 -6.29
CA TYR A 633 3.77 -1.04 -7.43
C TYR A 633 2.31 -1.45 -7.65
N ASP A 634 1.39 -0.92 -6.85
CA ASP A 634 -0.02 -1.30 -6.90
C ASP A 634 -0.83 -0.52 -7.95
N GLN A 635 -2.14 -0.81 -8.02
CA GLN A 635 -3.07 -0.21 -8.97
C GLN A 635 -3.32 1.30 -8.80
N THR A 636 -2.71 1.96 -7.80
CA THR A 636 -2.83 3.41 -7.62
C THR A 636 -1.79 4.21 -8.42
N LEU A 637 -0.75 3.53 -8.94
CA LEU A 637 0.31 4.10 -9.77
C LEU A 637 0.94 5.33 -9.10
N THR A 638 1.28 5.19 -7.82
CA THR A 638 1.83 6.29 -7.03
C THR A 638 3.30 6.55 -7.40
N ILE A 639 3.64 7.80 -7.69
CA ILE A 639 5.01 8.29 -7.92
C ILE A 639 5.49 9.17 -6.77
N PRO A 640 6.82 9.26 -6.53
CA PRO A 640 7.36 10.23 -5.60
C PRO A 640 6.96 11.67 -5.98
N ALA A 641 6.79 12.56 -5.00
CA ALA A 641 6.55 13.99 -5.27
C ALA A 641 7.80 14.73 -5.79
N CYS A 642 8.98 14.11 -5.66
CA CYS A 642 10.26 14.71 -6.00
C CYS A 642 11.36 13.66 -6.22
N ARG A 643 12.54 14.10 -6.69
CA ARG A 643 13.60 13.24 -7.24
C ARG A 643 13.07 12.26 -8.28
N LEU A 644 12.25 12.77 -9.19
CA LEU A 644 11.60 11.97 -10.21
C LEU A 644 12.66 11.26 -11.06
N GLN A 645 12.38 10.02 -11.43
CA GLN A 645 13.15 9.27 -12.40
C GLN A 645 12.20 8.74 -13.48
N TYR A 646 12.61 8.81 -14.74
CA TYR A 646 11.77 8.44 -15.89
C TYR A 646 12.57 7.55 -16.84
N LEU A 647 12.20 6.27 -16.91
CA LEU A 647 12.76 5.31 -17.86
C LEU A 647 12.09 5.57 -19.21
N TYR A 648 12.86 5.85 -20.25
CA TYR A 648 12.35 6.36 -21.51
C TYR A 648 13.05 5.72 -22.71
N GLN A 649 12.41 5.75 -23.88
CA GLN A 649 13.06 5.36 -25.12
C GLN A 649 13.65 6.56 -25.86
N GLY A 650 14.85 6.37 -26.40
CA GLY A 650 15.54 7.30 -27.27
C GLY A 650 16.23 6.57 -28.42
N MET A 651 16.73 7.32 -29.40
CA MET A 651 17.47 6.75 -30.53
C MET A 651 18.52 7.73 -31.05
N ASN A 652 19.46 7.21 -31.83
CA ASN A 652 20.42 8.05 -32.54
C ASN A 652 19.67 9.10 -33.39
N PRO A 653 19.95 10.41 -33.24
CA PRO A 653 19.24 11.46 -33.97
C PRO A 653 19.34 11.39 -35.50
N ASN A 654 20.34 10.68 -36.01
CA ASN A 654 20.59 10.46 -37.43
C ASN A 654 19.95 9.17 -37.97
N ALA A 655 19.30 8.37 -37.13
CA ALA A 655 18.56 7.20 -37.58
C ALA A 655 17.35 7.62 -38.43
N GLY A 656 17.08 6.87 -39.49
CA GLY A 656 15.95 7.08 -40.39
C GLY A 656 15.50 5.76 -41.03
N GLY A 657 14.51 5.85 -41.92
CA GLY A 657 13.85 4.68 -42.53
C GLY A 657 12.51 4.36 -41.86
N ASP A 658 12.03 3.14 -42.06
CA ASP A 658 10.73 2.69 -41.55
C ASP A 658 10.67 2.77 -40.02
N TYR A 659 9.58 3.33 -39.49
CA TYR A 659 9.43 3.60 -38.05
C TYR A 659 9.64 2.36 -37.17
N ASN A 660 9.11 1.20 -37.60
CA ASN A 660 9.23 -0.07 -36.85
C ASN A 660 10.66 -0.63 -36.82
N SER A 661 11.54 -0.15 -37.70
CA SER A 661 12.93 -0.58 -37.81
C SER A 661 13.91 0.39 -37.12
N LEU A 662 13.40 1.47 -36.52
CA LEU A 662 14.24 2.45 -35.84
C LEU A 662 14.95 1.84 -34.61
N PRO A 663 16.23 2.20 -34.36
CA PRO A 663 17.06 1.57 -33.33
C PRO A 663 16.81 2.17 -31.94
N TRP A 664 15.57 2.07 -31.45
CA TRP A 664 15.20 2.52 -30.11
C TRP A 664 15.93 1.76 -29.01
N ARG A 665 16.34 2.49 -27.97
CA ARG A 665 17.05 2.01 -26.77
C ARG A 665 16.44 2.67 -25.54
N LEU A 666 16.58 2.06 -24.36
CA LEU A 666 16.07 2.65 -23.12
C LEU A 666 17.18 3.39 -22.36
N GLY A 667 16.88 4.59 -21.88
CA GLY A 667 17.70 5.37 -20.96
C GLY A 667 16.91 5.82 -19.73
N LEU A 668 17.57 6.39 -18.74
CA LEU A 668 16.95 6.85 -17.51
C LEU A 668 17.21 8.34 -17.31
N LEU A 669 16.14 9.13 -17.22
CA LEU A 669 16.20 10.50 -16.76
C LEU A 669 16.17 10.53 -15.23
N THR A 670 16.99 11.37 -14.62
CA THR A 670 16.95 11.71 -13.20
C THR A 670 16.78 13.21 -13.05
N GLN A 671 15.77 13.64 -12.28
CA GLN A 671 15.46 15.05 -12.09
C GLN A 671 16.61 15.76 -11.35
N THR A 672 17.15 16.83 -11.93
CA THR A 672 18.20 17.69 -11.33
C THR A 672 17.63 18.90 -10.61
N ASN A 673 16.39 19.19 -10.97
CA ASN A 673 15.42 20.13 -10.44
C ASN A 673 14.95 20.15 -9.01
N SER A 674 15.05 19.01 -8.34
CA SER A 674 14.04 18.69 -7.35
C SER A 674 14.30 19.42 -6.05
N THR A 675 13.23 19.97 -5.48
CA THR A 675 13.27 20.82 -4.29
C THR A 675 13.09 20.02 -2.99
N CYS A 676 12.77 18.74 -3.14
CA CYS A 676 12.97 17.66 -2.18
C CYS A 676 13.58 16.47 -2.95
#